data_AF-A0A3M1TQ70-F1
#
_entry.id   AF-A0A3M1TQ70-F1
#
_cell.length_a   1.000
_cell.length_b   1.000
_cell.length_c   1.000
_cell.angle_alpha   90.00
_cell.angle_beta   90.00
_cell.angle_gamma   90.00
#
_symmetry.space_group_name_H-M   'P 1'
#
loop_
_entity.id
_entity.type
_entity.pdbx_description
1 polymer ?
#
loop_
_entity_poly.entity_id
_entity_poly.type
_entity_poly.pdbx_seq_one_letter_code
_entity_poly.pdbx_strand_id
1 'polypeptide(L)'
;MATRSPLRTERMVVARKQAGSCIASLVRGTIAEPDGGRRGRWGPPPATIAATMDSLPEVYQRAKRLLAEEPETLLAELDRVLAAAQPDRGERLAETVRLAEMALVSALAPWWAGPAHSNVRAAVERLEGKLHDRTILGLGLRLAAGYARQGRVDDEAHRLMSLAARLEGTGLPHPDAAYAEEARRCGERALFFLSPAYAYRLVRDEAPEDVAARVRSQLARGNCGLAALLCELRLVRALDDWYVGQVRGNVARALAAYAERRPVELHELAVLLARAYVQGAFVDPRARRHVEAVLGGEEAKLLGPDEAIALREFVDRDAFDYSYAELYEGVRDASPDALREAVRGHTRRGNFTVAQRLCELALVRAYDDWYVGRAESNVRGAIARYLAASSEEEQPAADWCAHYLAGLYAATLAESPAARRLVRALVERGVQPAFREAIESAGIPPDVEVGELHRLYEDSVSLEARLETFKAQASESGGLSDYEQRAYLEVLEFFEQEESSAWGGVAASLGELAEEVVSESLVRAGTAAVEDALRLALGSARATLRRDRILGELARRDPRLRSLERARTADLALLDELAWSLTRENRVVAALEGFGCGLGGPTLVLVDVPLLTLVNLNAVATVATIYGYDVDLPREREFLVSLLAGRGEALRELLGGLGGGSVGVPGGEGLASSPAALAVHGAAAKIAARLLRQKLLGLLPVLGGAVSAGLNFHYTTATVRTAVMAYRGRWLQRRVAERR
;
A
#
# COMPACT_ATOMS: atom_id res chain seq x y z
N MET A 1 -22.15 -51.07 1.07
CA MET A 1 -23.18 -50.43 1.91
C MET A 1 -22.50 -49.88 3.15
N ALA A 2 -22.26 -48.57 3.22
CA ALA A 2 -21.78 -47.89 4.42
C ALA A 2 -22.47 -46.53 4.49
N THR A 3 -23.26 -46.33 5.54
CA THR A 3 -24.15 -45.20 5.78
C THR A 3 -23.36 -43.97 6.22
N ARG A 4 -23.48 -42.86 5.48
CA ARG A 4 -22.96 -41.53 5.88
C ARG A 4 -23.97 -40.85 6.81
N SER A 5 -23.48 -40.36 7.95
CA SER A 5 -24.24 -39.63 8.97
C SER A 5 -24.59 -38.19 8.54
N PRO A 6 -25.78 -37.64 8.85
CA PRO A 6 -26.22 -36.31 8.43
C PRO A 6 -25.84 -35.15 9.39
N LEU A 7 -25.04 -35.38 10.43
CA LEU A 7 -24.87 -34.42 11.54
C LEU A 7 -23.96 -33.19 11.27
N ARG A 8 -23.37 -33.05 10.07
CA ARG A 8 -22.40 -31.96 9.79
C ARG A 8 -23.04 -30.67 9.24
N THR A 9 -24.24 -30.74 8.67
CA THR A 9 -24.87 -29.61 7.97
C THR A 9 -25.64 -28.68 8.91
N GLU A 10 -26.23 -29.20 9.99
CA GLU A 10 -27.00 -28.37 10.94
C GLU A 10 -26.14 -27.48 11.84
N ARG A 11 -24.92 -27.92 12.22
CA ARG A 11 -24.00 -27.10 13.04
C ARG A 11 -23.48 -25.86 12.30
N MET A 12 -23.35 -25.92 10.96
CA MET A 12 -22.92 -24.78 10.14
C MET A 12 -24.01 -23.71 9.98
N VAL A 13 -25.28 -24.11 9.97
CA VAL A 13 -26.42 -23.18 9.85
C VAL A 13 -26.67 -22.43 11.16
N VAL A 14 -26.47 -23.08 12.31
CA VAL A 14 -26.58 -22.45 13.63
C VAL A 14 -25.46 -21.44 13.89
N ALA A 15 -24.21 -21.75 13.50
CA ALA A 15 -23.08 -20.82 13.61
C ALA A 15 -23.26 -19.55 12.75
N ARG A 16 -23.84 -19.66 11.55
CA ARG A 16 -24.14 -18.52 10.67
C ARG A 16 -25.24 -17.60 11.23
N LYS A 17 -26.25 -18.17 11.91
CA LYS A 17 -27.31 -17.38 12.58
C LYS A 17 -26.79 -16.65 13.83
N GLN A 18 -25.89 -17.25 14.59
CA GLN A 18 -25.26 -16.60 15.75
C GLN A 18 -24.31 -15.46 15.34
N ALA A 19 -23.54 -15.62 14.26
CA ALA A 19 -22.66 -14.56 13.75
C ALA A 19 -23.45 -13.33 13.23
N GLY A 20 -24.59 -13.55 12.55
CA GLY A 20 -25.47 -12.46 12.10
C GLY A 20 -26.14 -11.69 13.25
N SER A 21 -26.43 -12.37 14.37
CA SER A 21 -27.01 -11.77 15.57
C SER A 21 -26.01 -10.87 16.32
N CYS A 22 -24.75 -11.30 16.43
CA CYS A 22 -23.69 -10.49 17.07
C CYS A 22 -23.33 -9.22 16.27
N ILE A 23 -23.41 -9.26 14.93
CA ILE A 23 -23.16 -8.07 14.10
C ILE A 23 -24.31 -7.07 14.21
N ALA A 24 -25.56 -7.55 14.31
CA ALA A 24 -26.74 -6.68 14.48
C ALA A 24 -26.88 -6.06 15.89
N SER A 25 -26.22 -6.60 16.91
CA SER A 25 -26.14 -5.99 18.25
C SER A 25 -25.01 -4.97 18.35
N LEU A 26 -23.88 -5.17 17.66
CA LEU A 26 -22.77 -4.21 17.56
C LEU A 26 -23.16 -2.90 16.84
N VAL A 27 -24.00 -2.99 15.80
CA VAL A 27 -24.53 -1.82 15.08
C VAL A 27 -25.61 -1.07 15.88
N ARG A 28 -26.31 -1.74 16.81
CA ARG A 28 -27.31 -1.10 17.68
C ARG A 28 -26.72 -0.51 18.96
N GLY A 29 -25.59 -1.02 19.44
CA GLY A 29 -24.90 -0.50 20.63
C GLY A 29 -24.16 0.83 20.43
N THR A 30 -24.02 1.31 19.19
CA THR A 30 -23.32 2.57 18.86
C THR A 30 -24.20 3.81 18.91
N ILE A 31 -25.51 3.66 19.19
CA ILE A 31 -26.45 4.77 19.41
C ILE A 31 -27.02 4.62 20.83
N ALA A 32 -26.18 4.87 21.82
CA ALA A 32 -26.62 5.13 23.19
C ALA A 32 -26.09 6.52 23.57
N GLU A 33 -27.01 7.48 23.64
CA GLU A 33 -26.74 8.83 24.15
C GLU A 33 -26.35 8.77 25.63
N PRO A 34 -25.27 9.44 26.07
CA PRO A 34 -25.11 9.76 27.47
C PRO A 34 -25.95 11.00 27.81
N ASP A 35 -26.84 10.81 28.77
CA ASP A 35 -27.65 11.83 29.43
C ASP A 35 -26.82 13.03 29.92
N GLY A 36 -27.40 14.23 29.74
CA GLY A 36 -27.30 15.32 30.72
C GLY A 36 -26.24 16.40 30.51
N GLY A 37 -26.63 17.51 29.86
CA GLY A 37 -26.12 18.83 30.27
C GLY A 37 -25.82 19.86 29.17
N ARG A 38 -26.74 20.85 29.06
CA ARG A 38 -26.61 22.18 28.42
C ARG A 38 -26.79 22.26 26.89
N ARG A 39 -27.98 22.72 26.53
CA ARG A 39 -28.45 23.09 25.18
C ARG A 39 -27.66 24.29 24.62
N GLY A 40 -26.87 24.06 23.58
CA GLY A 40 -26.52 25.08 22.58
C GLY A 40 -27.32 24.82 21.31
N ARG A 41 -28.09 25.80 20.84
CA ARG A 41 -28.87 25.73 19.60
C ARG A 41 -27.94 25.54 18.41
N TRP A 42 -28.01 24.40 17.73
CA TRP A 42 -27.51 24.25 16.37
C TRP A 42 -28.64 24.62 15.41
N GLY A 43 -28.46 25.72 14.68
CA GLY A 43 -29.27 26.00 13.49
C GLY A 43 -28.91 25.01 12.37
N PRO A 44 -29.80 24.79 11.39
CA PRO A 44 -29.48 23.95 10.25
C PRO A 44 -28.27 24.54 9.48
N PRO A 45 -27.37 23.70 8.94
CA PRO A 45 -26.25 24.17 8.15
C PRO A 45 -26.77 24.89 6.88
N PRO A 46 -26.06 25.89 6.37
CA PRO A 46 -26.50 26.67 5.22
C PRO A 46 -26.63 25.80 3.97
N ALA A 47 -27.81 25.82 3.37
CA ALA A 47 -28.14 25.17 2.12
C ALA A 47 -27.45 25.87 0.94
N THR A 48 -26.20 25.51 0.62
CA THR A 48 -25.58 25.99 -0.64
C THR A 48 -24.47 25.11 -1.26
N ILE A 49 -24.41 23.80 -0.99
CA ILE A 49 -23.56 22.86 -1.77
C ILE A 49 -24.25 21.49 -1.91
N ALA A 50 -25.49 21.49 -2.40
CA ALA A 50 -26.24 20.27 -2.74
C ALA A 50 -26.89 20.35 -4.14
N ALA A 51 -26.55 21.37 -4.93
CA ALA A 51 -27.09 21.58 -6.26
C ALA A 51 -25.97 21.37 -7.30
N THR A 52 -25.92 20.16 -7.86
CA THR A 52 -25.38 19.69 -9.16
C THR A 52 -24.70 18.31 -9.07
N MET A 53 -25.35 17.33 -8.46
CA MET A 53 -25.15 15.93 -8.81
C MET A 53 -26.53 15.26 -8.79
N ASP A 54 -27.11 15.02 -9.97
CA ASP A 54 -28.27 14.14 -10.10
C ASP A 54 -27.94 12.81 -9.39
N SER A 55 -28.83 12.33 -8.54
CA SER A 55 -28.68 11.02 -7.93
C SER A 55 -28.60 9.97 -9.05
N LEU A 56 -27.75 8.94 -8.94
CA LEU A 56 -27.61 7.88 -9.95
C LEU A 56 -28.95 7.33 -10.48
N PRO A 57 -30.00 7.15 -9.65
CA PRO A 57 -31.34 6.80 -10.14
C PRO A 57 -31.94 7.81 -11.12
N GLU A 58 -31.74 9.11 -10.93
CA GLU A 58 -32.22 10.17 -11.84
C GLU A 58 -31.49 10.11 -13.18
N VAL A 59 -30.16 9.93 -13.17
CA VAL A 59 -29.37 9.73 -14.40
C VAL A 59 -29.84 8.49 -15.15
N TYR A 60 -30.15 7.40 -14.43
CA TYR A 60 -30.71 6.18 -15.02
C TYR A 60 -32.08 6.41 -15.64
N GLN A 61 -33.02 7.06 -14.94
CA GLN A 61 -34.34 7.35 -15.51
C GLN A 61 -34.26 8.32 -16.70
N ARG A 62 -33.33 9.28 -16.68
CA ARG A 62 -33.05 10.15 -17.81
C ARG A 62 -32.53 9.34 -19.01
N ALA A 63 -31.49 8.53 -18.80
CA ALA A 63 -30.91 7.71 -19.85
C ALA A 63 -31.94 6.74 -20.46
N LYS A 64 -32.74 6.10 -19.62
CA LYS A 64 -33.80 5.17 -20.04
C LYS A 64 -34.87 5.85 -20.89
N ARG A 65 -35.33 7.05 -20.50
CA ARG A 65 -36.30 7.83 -21.28
C ARG A 65 -35.72 8.24 -22.63
N LEU A 66 -34.53 8.86 -22.63
CA LEU A 66 -33.84 9.26 -23.86
C LEU A 66 -33.63 8.08 -24.81
N LEU A 67 -33.22 6.92 -24.29
CA LEU A 67 -33.04 5.73 -25.12
C LEU A 67 -34.35 5.21 -25.72
N ALA A 68 -35.46 5.27 -24.97
CA ALA A 68 -36.76 4.75 -25.40
C ALA A 68 -37.49 5.69 -26.37
N GLU A 69 -37.38 7.00 -26.15
CA GLU A 69 -38.14 8.02 -26.88
C GLU A 69 -37.33 8.66 -27.99
N GLU A 70 -36.03 8.90 -27.77
CA GLU A 70 -35.17 9.70 -28.65
C GLU A 70 -33.71 9.18 -28.74
N PRO A 71 -33.47 7.95 -29.24
CA PRO A 71 -32.14 7.34 -29.25
C PRO A 71 -31.10 8.14 -30.08
N GLU A 72 -31.54 8.77 -31.17
CA GLU A 72 -30.67 9.64 -31.99
C GLU A 72 -30.27 10.91 -31.23
N THR A 73 -31.18 11.49 -30.43
CA THR A 73 -30.87 12.65 -29.56
C THR A 73 -29.83 12.27 -28.51
N LEU A 74 -29.94 11.08 -27.91
CA LEU A 74 -28.96 10.56 -26.95
C LEU A 74 -27.57 10.41 -27.61
N LEU A 75 -27.48 9.76 -28.77
CA LEU A 75 -26.21 9.58 -29.48
C LEU A 75 -25.60 10.94 -29.89
N ALA A 76 -26.42 11.88 -30.35
CA ALA A 76 -25.97 13.23 -30.68
C ALA A 76 -25.47 14.02 -29.46
N GLU A 77 -26.07 13.82 -28.27
CA GLU A 77 -25.60 14.40 -27.01
C GLU A 77 -24.22 13.86 -26.64
N LEU A 78 -24.03 12.54 -26.72
CA LEU A 78 -22.74 11.89 -26.50
C LEU A 78 -21.69 12.41 -27.50
N ASP A 79 -22.05 12.50 -28.77
CA ASP A 79 -21.16 12.97 -29.84
C ASP A 79 -20.71 14.40 -29.64
N ARG A 80 -21.61 15.30 -29.20
CA ARG A 80 -21.25 16.69 -28.92
C ARG A 80 -20.19 16.80 -27.82
N VAL A 81 -20.24 15.92 -26.82
CA VAL A 81 -19.27 15.94 -25.73
C VAL A 81 -17.97 15.28 -26.14
N LEU A 82 -18.03 14.16 -26.86
CA LEU A 82 -16.87 13.43 -27.39
C LEU A 82 -16.21 14.13 -28.60
N ALA A 83 -16.86 15.03 -29.33
CA ALA A 83 -16.21 15.70 -30.47
C ALA A 83 -15.35 16.92 -30.08
N ALA A 84 -15.41 17.41 -28.84
CA ALA A 84 -14.72 18.66 -28.49
C ALA A 84 -13.22 18.48 -28.20
N ALA A 85 -12.43 19.44 -28.69
CA ALA A 85 -10.97 19.36 -28.80
C ALA A 85 -10.15 19.75 -27.55
N GLN A 86 -10.75 20.15 -26.41
CA GLN A 86 -9.99 20.69 -25.26
C GLN A 86 -10.27 20.05 -23.88
N PRO A 87 -9.28 20.08 -22.96
CA PRO A 87 -9.21 19.25 -21.75
C PRO A 87 -9.94 19.79 -20.50
N ASP A 88 -10.60 20.95 -20.56
CA ASP A 88 -11.34 21.55 -19.42
C ASP A 88 -12.67 20.84 -19.10
N ARG A 89 -12.75 19.53 -19.34
CA ARG A 89 -13.98 18.73 -19.41
C ARG A 89 -14.01 17.50 -18.51
N GLY A 90 -13.18 17.40 -17.48
CA GLY A 90 -13.19 16.25 -16.56
C GLY A 90 -14.61 15.91 -16.07
N GLU A 91 -15.34 16.90 -15.57
CA GLU A 91 -16.72 16.73 -15.08
C GLU A 91 -17.72 16.39 -16.20
N ARG A 92 -17.73 17.16 -17.30
CA ARG A 92 -18.66 16.92 -18.43
C ARG A 92 -18.43 15.57 -19.14
N LEU A 93 -17.18 15.15 -19.29
CA LEU A 93 -16.83 13.83 -19.82
C LEU A 93 -17.30 12.75 -18.85
N ALA A 94 -17.10 12.92 -17.54
CA ALA A 94 -17.57 11.98 -16.53
C ALA A 94 -19.10 11.86 -16.50
N GLU A 95 -19.83 12.96 -16.61
CA GLU A 95 -21.30 12.96 -16.73
C GLU A 95 -21.77 12.25 -18.00
N THR A 96 -21.11 12.52 -19.14
CA THR A 96 -21.44 11.92 -20.44
C THR A 96 -21.19 10.41 -20.43
N VAL A 97 -20.05 9.99 -19.89
CA VAL A 97 -19.74 8.56 -19.73
C VAL A 97 -20.76 7.90 -18.80
N ARG A 98 -21.13 8.55 -17.69
CA ARG A 98 -22.20 8.04 -16.81
C ARG A 98 -23.55 7.93 -17.50
N LEU A 99 -23.93 8.90 -18.34
CA LEU A 99 -25.16 8.84 -19.13
C LEU A 99 -25.13 7.65 -20.11
N ALA A 100 -24.00 7.43 -20.79
CA ALA A 100 -23.80 6.29 -21.69
C ALA A 100 -23.81 4.94 -20.95
N GLU A 101 -23.16 4.85 -19.78
CA GLU A 101 -23.23 3.69 -18.88
C GLU A 101 -24.68 3.36 -18.51
N MET A 102 -25.44 4.36 -18.07
CA MET A 102 -26.82 4.16 -17.65
C MET A 102 -27.75 3.82 -18.81
N ALA A 103 -27.51 4.38 -20.01
CA ALA A 103 -28.23 4.01 -21.21
C ALA A 103 -27.98 2.54 -21.57
N LEU A 104 -26.72 2.12 -21.55
CA LEU A 104 -26.33 0.73 -21.82
C LEU A 104 -26.93 -0.24 -20.78
N VAL A 105 -26.92 0.14 -19.50
CA VAL A 105 -27.59 -0.61 -18.43
C VAL A 105 -29.08 -0.72 -18.71
N SER A 106 -29.77 0.38 -19.01
CA SER A 106 -31.20 0.36 -19.29
C SER A 106 -31.58 -0.56 -20.48
N ALA A 107 -30.69 -0.68 -21.47
CA ALA A 107 -30.87 -1.52 -22.65
C ALA A 107 -30.62 -3.01 -22.38
N LEU A 108 -29.59 -3.34 -21.60
CA LEU A 108 -29.02 -4.70 -21.53
C LEU A 108 -29.12 -5.37 -20.15
N ALA A 109 -29.30 -4.59 -19.09
CA ALA A 109 -29.30 -5.08 -17.72
C ALA A 109 -30.26 -4.24 -16.85
N PRO A 110 -31.53 -4.68 -16.66
CA PRO A 110 -32.48 -3.94 -15.82
C PRO A 110 -31.86 -3.60 -14.47
N TRP A 111 -31.88 -2.32 -14.10
CA TRP A 111 -31.27 -1.86 -12.85
C TRP A 111 -31.87 -2.61 -11.66
N TRP A 112 -31.04 -3.36 -10.95
CA TRP A 112 -31.38 -3.90 -9.64
C TRP A 112 -30.74 -3.03 -8.55
N ALA A 113 -31.30 -3.03 -7.34
CA ALA A 113 -30.95 -2.13 -6.23
C ALA A 113 -29.53 -2.33 -5.62
N GLY A 114 -28.54 -2.67 -6.45
CA GLY A 114 -27.13 -2.82 -6.11
C GLY A 114 -26.24 -1.72 -6.69
N PRO A 115 -24.92 -1.88 -6.55
CA PRO A 115 -23.93 -0.90 -7.04
C PRO A 115 -24.04 -0.66 -8.54
N ALA A 116 -23.89 0.60 -8.97
CA ALA A 116 -23.90 0.99 -10.38
C ALA A 116 -22.90 0.18 -11.21
N HIS A 117 -21.69 0.00 -10.68
CA HIS A 117 -20.62 -0.78 -11.31
C HIS A 117 -21.04 -2.21 -11.67
N SER A 118 -21.75 -2.90 -10.79
CA SER A 118 -22.23 -4.27 -11.05
C SER A 118 -23.25 -4.32 -12.18
N ASN A 119 -24.11 -3.29 -12.27
CA ASN A 119 -25.06 -3.15 -13.36
C ASN A 119 -24.36 -2.86 -14.70
N VAL A 120 -23.39 -1.94 -14.70
CA VAL A 120 -22.58 -1.59 -15.88
C VAL A 120 -21.81 -2.81 -16.38
N ARG A 121 -21.14 -3.54 -15.49
CA ARG A 121 -20.48 -4.80 -15.82
C ARG A 121 -21.41 -5.78 -16.52
N ALA A 122 -22.59 -6.03 -15.94
CA ALA A 122 -23.57 -6.95 -16.51
C ALA A 122 -24.06 -6.50 -17.90
N ALA A 123 -24.19 -5.18 -18.11
CA ALA A 123 -24.56 -4.61 -19.39
C ALA A 123 -23.45 -4.79 -20.44
N VAL A 124 -22.20 -4.45 -20.09
CA VAL A 124 -21.02 -4.63 -20.95
C VAL A 124 -20.81 -6.11 -21.32
N GLU A 125 -21.04 -7.04 -20.38
CA GLU A 125 -20.96 -8.48 -20.65
C GLU A 125 -22.03 -8.97 -21.65
N ARG A 126 -23.20 -8.32 -21.71
CA ARG A 126 -24.28 -8.68 -22.64
C ARG A 126 -24.19 -7.97 -23.99
N LEU A 127 -23.34 -6.95 -24.11
CA LEU A 127 -23.19 -6.13 -25.32
C LEU A 127 -22.87 -6.96 -26.56
N GLU A 128 -21.95 -7.94 -26.45
CA GLU A 128 -21.53 -8.78 -27.57
C GLU A 128 -22.70 -9.56 -28.20
N GLY A 129 -23.70 -9.96 -27.40
CA GLY A 129 -24.89 -10.65 -27.90
C GLY A 129 -25.89 -9.75 -28.63
N LYS A 130 -25.67 -8.43 -28.64
CA LYS A 130 -26.61 -7.41 -29.14
C LYS A 130 -26.01 -6.46 -30.17
N LEU A 131 -24.86 -6.79 -30.76
CA LEU A 131 -24.17 -5.95 -31.75
C LEU A 131 -24.96 -5.73 -33.07
N HIS A 132 -26.02 -6.51 -33.33
CA HIS A 132 -26.91 -6.30 -34.47
C HIS A 132 -27.82 -5.07 -34.32
N ASP A 133 -28.01 -4.59 -33.08
CA ASP A 133 -28.73 -3.36 -32.80
C ASP A 133 -27.78 -2.17 -32.95
N ARG A 134 -28.05 -1.31 -33.95
CA ARG A 134 -27.20 -0.17 -34.30
C ARG A 134 -27.06 0.84 -33.15
N THR A 135 -28.13 1.06 -32.38
CA THR A 135 -28.11 2.00 -31.26
C THR A 135 -27.25 1.45 -30.13
N ILE A 136 -27.39 0.17 -29.81
CA ILE A 136 -26.60 -0.48 -28.76
C ILE A 136 -25.12 -0.56 -29.15
N LEU A 137 -24.82 -0.87 -30.42
CA LEU A 137 -23.46 -0.84 -30.96
C LEU A 137 -22.86 0.56 -30.86
N GLY A 138 -23.58 1.58 -31.33
CA GLY A 138 -23.14 2.98 -31.28
C GLY A 138 -22.90 3.49 -29.85
N LEU A 139 -23.73 3.08 -28.90
CA LEU A 139 -23.53 3.34 -27.46
C LEU A 139 -22.26 2.66 -26.94
N GLY A 140 -22.06 1.38 -27.27
CA GLY A 140 -20.87 0.62 -26.86
C GLY A 140 -19.56 1.24 -27.36
N LEU A 141 -19.52 1.70 -28.60
CA LEU A 141 -18.33 2.33 -29.20
C LEU A 141 -18.04 3.71 -28.59
N ARG A 142 -19.06 4.53 -28.35
CA ARG A 142 -18.91 5.83 -27.65
C ARG A 142 -18.46 5.63 -26.21
N LEU A 143 -18.99 4.61 -25.54
CA LEU A 143 -18.56 4.25 -24.19
C LEU A 143 -17.09 3.79 -24.17
N ALA A 144 -16.66 3.00 -25.17
CA ALA A 144 -15.27 2.59 -25.33
C ALA A 144 -14.33 3.79 -25.50
N ALA A 145 -14.68 4.75 -26.37
CA ALA A 145 -13.92 5.98 -26.56
C ALA A 145 -13.94 6.88 -25.30
N GLY A 146 -15.08 6.97 -24.63
CA GLY A 146 -15.21 7.69 -23.36
C GLY A 146 -14.29 7.12 -22.27
N TYR A 147 -14.27 5.79 -22.12
CA TYR A 147 -13.37 5.10 -21.19
C TYR A 147 -11.90 5.30 -21.56
N ALA A 148 -11.57 5.27 -22.85
CA ALA A 148 -10.23 5.56 -23.34
C ALA A 148 -9.75 6.95 -22.93
N ARG A 149 -10.59 7.97 -23.11
CA ARG A 149 -10.26 9.36 -22.73
C ARG A 149 -10.17 9.59 -21.24
N GLN A 150 -10.92 8.82 -20.45
CA GLN A 150 -10.80 8.80 -19.00
C GLN A 150 -9.56 8.04 -18.50
N GLY A 151 -8.83 7.35 -19.40
CA GLY A 151 -7.72 6.49 -19.01
C GLY A 151 -8.17 5.28 -18.20
N ARG A 152 -9.40 4.79 -18.39
CA ARG A 152 -9.88 3.59 -17.70
C ARG A 152 -9.14 2.36 -18.21
N VAL A 153 -8.75 1.52 -17.25
CA VAL A 153 -7.90 0.34 -17.46
C VAL A 153 -8.44 -0.91 -16.74
N ASP A 154 -9.73 -0.89 -16.39
CA ASP A 154 -10.46 -2.00 -15.74
C ASP A 154 -10.99 -3.04 -16.75
N ASP A 155 -11.67 -4.07 -16.23
CA ASP A 155 -12.26 -5.16 -17.02
C ASP A 155 -13.21 -4.63 -18.10
N GLU A 156 -14.07 -3.68 -17.75
CA GLU A 156 -15.07 -3.11 -18.65
C GLU A 156 -14.41 -2.31 -19.78
N ALA A 157 -13.38 -1.53 -19.47
CA ALA A 157 -12.56 -0.85 -20.46
C ALA A 157 -11.83 -1.81 -21.40
N HIS A 158 -11.19 -2.84 -20.87
CA HIS A 158 -10.54 -3.85 -21.70
C HIS A 158 -11.54 -4.54 -22.64
N ARG A 159 -12.74 -4.90 -22.15
CA ARG A 159 -13.80 -5.51 -22.97
C ARG A 159 -14.24 -4.59 -24.10
N LEU A 160 -14.56 -3.34 -23.79
CA LEU A 160 -15.07 -2.38 -24.76
C LEU A 160 -14.01 -2.01 -25.81
N MET A 161 -12.75 -1.82 -25.40
CA MET A 161 -11.65 -1.54 -26.33
C MET A 161 -11.29 -2.76 -27.17
N SER A 162 -11.34 -3.97 -26.61
CA SER A 162 -11.15 -5.22 -27.36
C SER A 162 -12.28 -5.46 -28.36
N LEU A 163 -13.51 -5.09 -28.01
CA LEU A 163 -14.65 -5.10 -28.93
C LEU A 163 -14.44 -4.10 -30.06
N ALA A 164 -14.07 -2.85 -29.75
CA ALA A 164 -13.77 -1.82 -30.74
C ALA A 164 -12.67 -2.26 -31.71
N ALA A 165 -11.59 -2.85 -31.20
CA ALA A 165 -10.49 -3.38 -32.01
C ALA A 165 -10.93 -4.49 -32.97
N ARG A 166 -11.87 -5.37 -32.57
CA ARG A 166 -12.41 -6.42 -33.45
C ARG A 166 -13.37 -5.90 -34.51
N LEU A 167 -14.05 -4.79 -34.24
CA LEU A 167 -15.05 -4.21 -35.13
C LEU A 167 -14.45 -3.17 -36.09
N GLU A 168 -13.26 -2.65 -35.82
CA GLU A 168 -12.55 -1.78 -36.76
C GLU A 168 -12.35 -2.50 -38.11
N GLY A 169 -12.54 -1.78 -39.21
CA GLY A 169 -12.42 -2.34 -40.56
C GLY A 169 -13.62 -3.18 -41.04
N THR A 170 -14.63 -3.40 -40.20
CA THR A 170 -15.85 -4.15 -40.59
C THR A 170 -16.89 -3.31 -41.36
N GLY A 171 -16.54 -2.09 -41.80
CA GLY A 171 -17.45 -1.19 -42.52
C GLY A 171 -18.43 -0.43 -41.62
N LEU A 172 -18.03 -0.11 -40.38
CA LEU A 172 -18.83 0.71 -39.46
C LEU A 172 -19.15 2.10 -40.10
N PRO A 173 -20.39 2.62 -39.93
CA PRO A 173 -20.73 3.95 -40.41
C PRO A 173 -19.99 5.04 -39.63
N HIS A 174 -19.85 6.23 -40.20
CA HIS A 174 -19.42 7.40 -39.45
C HIS A 174 -20.58 7.89 -38.55
N PRO A 175 -20.37 8.25 -37.27
CA PRO A 175 -19.09 8.41 -36.57
C PRO A 175 -18.58 7.16 -35.81
N ASP A 176 -19.31 6.05 -35.81
CA ASP A 176 -18.97 4.83 -35.07
C ASP A 176 -17.57 4.29 -35.39
N ALA A 177 -17.17 4.34 -36.66
CA ALA A 177 -15.82 3.98 -37.09
C ALA A 177 -14.72 4.80 -36.40
N ALA A 178 -14.94 6.11 -36.19
CA ALA A 178 -13.96 6.99 -35.57
C ALA A 178 -13.78 6.68 -34.08
N TYR A 179 -14.87 6.37 -33.37
CA TYR A 179 -14.78 5.96 -31.96
C TYR A 179 -14.17 4.57 -31.80
N ALA A 180 -14.42 3.65 -32.73
CA ALA A 180 -13.78 2.34 -32.73
C ALA A 180 -12.25 2.46 -32.90
N GLU A 181 -11.81 3.27 -33.87
CA GLU A 181 -10.39 3.55 -34.09
C GLU A 181 -9.75 4.22 -32.87
N GLU A 182 -10.41 5.23 -32.29
CA GLU A 182 -9.92 5.93 -31.10
C GLU A 182 -9.75 4.96 -29.91
N ALA A 183 -10.80 4.19 -29.61
CA ALA A 183 -10.78 3.23 -28.51
C ALA A 183 -9.71 2.15 -28.70
N ARG A 184 -9.53 1.64 -29.93
CA ARG A 184 -8.44 0.70 -30.24
C ARG A 184 -7.07 1.34 -30.01
N ARG A 185 -6.83 2.53 -30.57
CA ARG A 185 -5.53 3.22 -30.47
C ARG A 185 -5.14 3.46 -29.01
N CYS A 186 -6.10 3.82 -28.17
CA CYS A 186 -5.90 3.97 -26.75
C CYS A 186 -5.69 2.61 -26.05
N GLY A 187 -6.52 1.61 -26.37
CA GLY A 187 -6.39 0.26 -25.82
C GLY A 187 -5.07 -0.43 -26.16
N GLU A 188 -4.48 -0.16 -27.32
CA GLU A 188 -3.15 -0.67 -27.69
C GLU A 188 -2.03 -0.13 -26.81
N ARG A 189 -2.18 1.10 -26.32
CA ARG A 189 -1.20 1.79 -25.46
C ARG A 189 -1.49 1.61 -23.97
N ALA A 190 -2.69 1.15 -23.62
CA ALA A 190 -3.14 1.04 -22.24
C ALA A 190 -2.51 -0.18 -21.54
N LEU A 191 -2.10 0.04 -20.28
CA LEU A 191 -1.70 -1.02 -19.35
C LEU A 191 -2.92 -1.41 -18.52
N PHE A 192 -3.61 -2.47 -18.93
CA PHE A 192 -4.83 -2.93 -18.25
C PHE A 192 -4.56 -3.66 -16.94
N PHE A 193 -5.41 -3.41 -15.93
CA PHE A 193 -5.43 -4.07 -14.63
C PHE A 193 -6.67 -4.95 -14.52
N LEU A 194 -6.59 -6.13 -15.12
CA LEU A 194 -7.71 -7.06 -15.18
C LEU A 194 -7.91 -7.75 -13.83
N SER A 195 -9.16 -7.94 -13.44
CA SER A 195 -9.48 -8.83 -12.33
C SER A 195 -9.07 -10.26 -12.67
N PRO A 196 -8.61 -11.07 -11.70
CA PRO A 196 -8.27 -12.47 -11.95
C PRO A 196 -9.43 -13.27 -12.55
N ALA A 197 -10.67 -12.96 -12.16
CA ALA A 197 -11.86 -13.61 -12.70
C ALA A 197 -12.09 -13.29 -14.19
N TYR A 198 -11.80 -12.07 -14.62
CA TYR A 198 -11.90 -11.70 -16.04
C TYR A 198 -10.71 -12.24 -16.83
N ALA A 199 -9.48 -12.08 -16.34
CA ALA A 199 -8.29 -12.64 -16.97
C ALA A 199 -8.40 -14.16 -17.12
N TYR A 200 -8.96 -14.87 -16.13
CA TYR A 200 -9.19 -16.31 -16.22
C TYR A 200 -10.17 -16.63 -17.34
N ARG A 201 -11.27 -15.89 -17.47
CA ARG A 201 -12.22 -16.06 -18.58
C ARG A 201 -11.59 -15.82 -19.95
N LEU A 202 -10.63 -14.89 -20.06
CA LEU A 202 -9.89 -14.66 -21.31
C LEU A 202 -9.08 -15.89 -21.72
N VAL A 203 -8.38 -16.53 -20.77
CA VAL A 203 -7.45 -17.63 -21.10
C VAL A 203 -8.04 -19.02 -20.95
N ARG A 204 -9.22 -19.17 -20.32
CA ARG A 204 -9.79 -20.47 -19.94
C ARG A 204 -10.04 -21.38 -21.15
N ASP A 205 -10.55 -20.78 -22.22
CA ASP A 205 -11.00 -21.49 -23.42
C ASP A 205 -10.07 -21.25 -24.62
N GLU A 206 -9.00 -20.45 -24.44
CA GLU A 206 -7.98 -20.19 -25.47
C GLU A 206 -6.91 -21.29 -25.50
N ALA A 207 -6.43 -21.63 -26.70
CA ALA A 207 -5.32 -22.54 -26.88
C ALA A 207 -4.03 -21.93 -26.28
N PRO A 208 -3.09 -22.75 -25.74
CA PRO A 208 -1.85 -22.24 -25.15
C PRO A 208 -1.08 -21.27 -26.07
N GLU A 209 -1.09 -21.52 -27.38
CA GLU A 209 -0.39 -20.74 -28.40
C GLU A 209 -1.01 -19.33 -28.57
N ASP A 210 -2.33 -19.23 -28.50
CA ASP A 210 -3.06 -17.95 -28.57
C ASP A 210 -2.78 -17.11 -27.32
N VAL A 211 -2.78 -17.76 -26.15
CA VAL A 211 -2.40 -17.11 -24.88
C VAL A 211 -0.95 -16.65 -24.95
N ALA A 212 -0.03 -17.47 -25.48
CA ALA A 212 1.37 -17.11 -25.65
C ALA A 212 1.56 -15.90 -26.57
N ALA A 213 0.81 -15.82 -27.68
CA ALA A 213 0.81 -14.65 -28.57
C ALA A 213 0.33 -13.38 -27.83
N ARG A 214 -0.74 -13.50 -27.04
CA ARG A 214 -1.25 -12.40 -26.20
C ARG A 214 -0.20 -11.96 -25.17
N VAL A 215 0.45 -12.90 -24.49
CA VAL A 215 1.49 -12.63 -23.49
C VAL A 215 2.71 -11.95 -24.11
N ARG A 216 3.19 -12.39 -25.28
CA ARG A 216 4.27 -11.71 -26.03
C ARG A 216 3.92 -10.26 -26.34
N SER A 217 2.68 -10.01 -26.77
CA SER A 217 2.19 -8.65 -27.02
C SER A 217 2.20 -7.80 -25.75
N GLN A 218 1.81 -8.36 -24.59
CA GLN A 218 1.87 -7.66 -23.31
C GLN A 218 3.31 -7.36 -22.88
N LEU A 219 4.23 -8.32 -23.00
CA LEU A 219 5.65 -8.12 -22.68
C LEU A 219 6.29 -7.06 -23.58
N ALA A 220 6.01 -7.07 -24.88
CA ALA A 220 6.50 -6.05 -25.81
C ALA A 220 6.01 -4.63 -25.46
N ARG A 221 4.86 -4.51 -24.77
CA ARG A 221 4.31 -3.25 -24.27
C ARG A 221 4.76 -2.90 -22.85
N GLY A 222 5.60 -3.73 -22.23
CA GLY A 222 6.04 -3.57 -20.83
C GLY A 222 4.99 -3.97 -19.78
N ASN A 223 3.87 -4.57 -20.17
CA ASN A 223 2.83 -5.02 -19.23
C ASN A 223 3.15 -6.39 -18.64
N CYS A 224 4.25 -6.45 -17.87
CA CYS A 224 4.74 -7.69 -17.27
C CYS A 224 3.74 -8.28 -16.25
N GLY A 225 2.96 -7.42 -15.58
CA GLY A 225 1.89 -7.81 -14.65
C GLY A 225 0.80 -8.65 -15.31
N LEU A 226 0.21 -8.12 -16.39
CA LEU A 226 -0.82 -8.86 -17.12
C LEU A 226 -0.24 -10.09 -17.84
N ALA A 227 0.97 -9.98 -18.39
CA ALA A 227 1.68 -11.11 -19.00
C ALA A 227 1.82 -12.28 -18.01
N ALA A 228 2.31 -12.01 -16.79
CA ALA A 228 2.42 -13.01 -15.73
C ALA A 228 1.05 -13.58 -15.36
N LEU A 229 0.04 -12.74 -15.12
CA LEU A 229 -1.30 -13.16 -14.74
C LEU A 229 -1.95 -14.09 -15.78
N LEU A 230 -1.82 -13.78 -17.07
CA LEU A 230 -2.38 -14.60 -18.15
C LEU A 230 -1.69 -15.98 -18.20
N CYS A 231 -0.36 -16.01 -18.09
CA CYS A 231 0.39 -17.27 -18.01
C CYS A 231 0.01 -18.09 -16.78
N GLU A 232 0.00 -17.48 -15.59
CA GLU A 232 -0.36 -18.14 -14.33
C GLU A 232 -1.75 -18.76 -14.42
N LEU A 233 -2.76 -18.01 -14.86
CA LEU A 233 -4.12 -18.51 -14.96
C LEU A 233 -4.28 -19.60 -16.01
N ARG A 234 -3.50 -19.54 -17.11
CA ARG A 234 -3.50 -20.60 -18.12
C ARG A 234 -2.81 -21.87 -17.65
N LEU A 235 -1.72 -21.75 -16.88
CA LEU A 235 -1.05 -22.88 -16.21
C LEU A 235 -1.98 -23.51 -15.18
N VAL A 236 -2.66 -22.70 -14.35
CA VAL A 236 -3.68 -23.20 -13.43
C VAL A 236 -4.73 -23.99 -14.17
N ARG A 237 -5.29 -23.46 -15.27
CA ARG A 237 -6.29 -24.18 -16.06
C ARG A 237 -5.79 -25.52 -16.63
N ALA A 238 -4.51 -25.62 -16.99
CA ALA A 238 -3.93 -26.79 -17.62
C ALA A 238 -3.53 -27.89 -16.61
N LEU A 239 -3.05 -27.49 -15.44
CA LEU A 239 -2.33 -28.37 -14.51
C LEU A 239 -3.07 -28.61 -13.20
N ASP A 240 -4.05 -27.76 -12.88
CA ASP A 240 -4.85 -27.84 -11.68
C ASP A 240 -6.34 -27.80 -12.05
N ASP A 241 -7.17 -28.55 -11.34
CA ASP A 241 -8.61 -28.38 -11.46
C ASP A 241 -8.95 -27.07 -10.77
N TRP A 242 -9.43 -26.05 -11.51
CA TRP A 242 -9.84 -24.77 -10.91
C TRP A 242 -10.93 -25.02 -9.86
N TYR A 243 -10.50 -25.19 -8.62
CA TYR A 243 -11.37 -25.43 -7.48
C TYR A 243 -11.69 -24.08 -6.83
N VAL A 244 -12.88 -24.02 -6.22
CA VAL A 244 -13.33 -22.92 -5.37
C VAL A 244 -12.24 -22.62 -4.33
N GLY A 245 -11.56 -21.47 -4.45
CA GLY A 245 -10.40 -21.14 -3.59
C GLY A 245 -9.72 -19.84 -4.00
N GLN A 246 -8.70 -19.43 -3.23
CA GLN A 246 -7.90 -18.24 -3.52
C GLN A 246 -6.98 -18.48 -4.73
N VAL A 247 -6.91 -17.49 -5.63
CA VAL A 247 -6.12 -17.54 -6.87
C VAL A 247 -4.65 -17.88 -6.59
N ARG A 248 -4.05 -17.29 -5.54
CA ARG A 248 -2.65 -17.49 -5.17
C ARG A 248 -2.31 -18.95 -4.88
N GLY A 249 -3.16 -19.63 -4.11
CA GLY A 249 -2.97 -21.04 -3.78
C GLY A 249 -3.07 -21.94 -5.01
N ASN A 250 -3.98 -21.64 -5.94
CA ASN A 250 -4.11 -22.36 -7.20
C ASN A 250 -2.87 -22.16 -8.09
N VAL A 251 -2.37 -20.93 -8.20
CA VAL A 251 -1.12 -20.62 -8.94
C VAL A 251 0.06 -21.38 -8.35
N ALA A 252 0.24 -21.36 -7.03
CA ALA A 252 1.34 -22.08 -6.38
C ALA A 252 1.32 -23.59 -6.69
N ARG A 253 0.14 -24.23 -6.63
CA ARG A 253 -0.01 -25.65 -6.99
C ARG A 253 0.27 -25.91 -8.47
N ALA A 254 -0.20 -25.04 -9.35
CA ALA A 254 0.03 -25.17 -10.78
C ALA A 254 1.51 -25.04 -11.15
N LEU A 255 2.23 -24.09 -10.54
CA LEU A 255 3.68 -23.95 -10.73
C LEU A 255 4.45 -25.16 -10.20
N ALA A 256 4.06 -25.70 -9.05
CA ALA A 256 4.65 -26.93 -8.51
C ALA A 256 4.37 -28.13 -9.44
N ALA A 257 3.12 -28.30 -9.89
CA ALA A 257 2.74 -29.36 -10.83
C ALA A 257 3.46 -29.22 -12.18
N TYR A 258 3.71 -27.98 -12.65
CA TYR A 258 4.51 -27.73 -13.85
C TYR A 258 5.95 -28.19 -13.64
N ALA A 259 6.58 -27.81 -12.53
CA ALA A 259 7.97 -28.16 -12.22
C ALA A 259 8.19 -29.68 -12.20
N GLU A 260 7.19 -30.45 -11.75
CA GLU A 260 7.20 -31.91 -11.72
C GLU A 260 6.91 -32.57 -13.07
N ARG A 261 5.85 -32.12 -13.77
CA ARG A 261 5.32 -32.82 -14.96
C ARG A 261 5.86 -32.31 -16.30
N ARG A 262 6.20 -31.03 -16.37
CA ARG A 262 6.79 -30.33 -17.54
C ARG A 262 6.17 -30.67 -18.90
N PRO A 263 4.84 -30.56 -19.06
CA PRO A 263 4.19 -30.88 -20.33
C PRO A 263 4.70 -29.96 -21.45
N VAL A 264 5.02 -30.55 -22.59
CA VAL A 264 5.68 -29.87 -23.72
C VAL A 264 4.83 -28.74 -24.27
N GLU A 265 3.51 -28.92 -24.31
CA GLU A 265 2.54 -27.92 -24.76
C GLU A 265 2.50 -26.64 -23.91
N LEU A 266 3.10 -26.64 -22.70
CA LEU A 266 3.18 -25.46 -21.83
C LEU A 266 4.59 -24.86 -21.75
N HIS A 267 5.60 -25.44 -22.41
CA HIS A 267 6.99 -24.97 -22.34
C HIS A 267 7.12 -23.49 -22.73
N GLU A 268 6.45 -23.07 -23.80
CA GLU A 268 6.48 -21.68 -24.24
C GLU A 268 5.84 -20.74 -23.22
N LEU A 269 4.70 -21.09 -22.63
CA LEU A 269 4.05 -20.29 -21.60
C LEU A 269 4.88 -20.21 -20.32
N ALA A 270 5.57 -21.29 -19.94
CA ALA A 270 6.45 -21.31 -18.80
C ALA A 270 7.66 -20.38 -18.99
N VAL A 271 8.25 -20.38 -20.18
CA VAL A 271 9.34 -19.45 -20.54
C VAL A 271 8.85 -18.00 -20.57
N LEU A 272 7.67 -17.74 -21.14
CA LEU A 272 7.08 -16.40 -21.14
C LEU A 272 6.73 -15.90 -19.73
N LEU A 273 6.28 -16.80 -18.84
CA LEU A 273 6.07 -16.46 -17.43
C LEU A 273 7.38 -16.11 -16.74
N ALA A 274 8.44 -16.89 -16.97
CA ALA A 274 9.76 -16.60 -16.44
C ALA A 274 10.30 -15.24 -16.95
N ARG A 275 10.12 -14.92 -18.24
CA ARG A 275 10.42 -13.59 -18.79
C ARG A 275 9.62 -12.49 -18.12
N ALA A 276 8.32 -12.70 -17.92
CA ALA A 276 7.45 -11.74 -17.23
C ALA A 276 7.92 -11.48 -15.79
N TYR A 277 8.32 -12.53 -15.07
CA TYR A 277 8.88 -12.41 -13.73
C TYR A 277 10.19 -11.62 -13.69
N VAL A 278 11.12 -11.86 -14.63
CA VAL A 278 12.40 -11.12 -14.68
C VAL A 278 12.20 -9.67 -15.10
N GLN A 279 11.46 -9.41 -16.18
CA GLN A 279 11.25 -8.05 -16.70
C GLN A 279 10.42 -7.20 -15.73
N GLY A 280 9.39 -7.81 -15.14
CA GLY A 280 8.63 -7.21 -14.07
C GLY A 280 9.34 -7.29 -12.72
N ALA A 281 10.60 -7.71 -12.66
CA ALA A 281 11.48 -7.92 -11.49
C ALA A 281 10.78 -8.47 -10.24
N PHE A 282 9.85 -9.41 -10.40
CA PHE A 282 9.01 -9.95 -9.33
C PHE A 282 9.84 -10.66 -8.26
N VAL A 283 9.79 -10.16 -7.04
CA VAL A 283 10.51 -10.62 -5.86
C VAL A 283 9.66 -11.63 -5.07
N ASP A 284 9.04 -12.58 -5.78
CA ASP A 284 8.23 -13.66 -5.20
C ASP A 284 9.00 -14.99 -5.19
N PRO A 285 9.11 -15.71 -4.06
CA PRO A 285 9.75 -17.03 -4.00
C PRO A 285 9.21 -18.04 -5.01
N ARG A 286 7.92 -17.95 -5.38
CA ARG A 286 7.30 -18.80 -6.42
C ARG A 286 7.82 -18.46 -7.80
N ALA A 287 8.04 -17.17 -8.07
CA ALA A 287 8.64 -16.72 -9.32
C ALA A 287 10.07 -17.24 -9.44
N ARG A 288 10.86 -17.15 -8.37
CA ARG A 288 12.21 -17.75 -8.31
C ARG A 288 12.18 -19.25 -8.60
N ARG A 289 11.36 -20.02 -7.87
CA ARG A 289 11.24 -21.47 -8.07
C ARG A 289 10.81 -21.84 -9.49
N HIS A 290 9.88 -21.07 -10.07
CA HIS A 290 9.47 -21.27 -11.45
C HIS A 290 10.60 -21.00 -12.43
N VAL A 291 11.36 -19.91 -12.24
CA VAL A 291 12.54 -19.60 -13.06
C VAL A 291 13.61 -20.69 -12.92
N GLU A 292 13.89 -21.17 -11.70
CA GLU A 292 14.79 -22.30 -11.45
C GLU A 292 14.33 -23.56 -12.20
N ALA A 293 13.02 -23.86 -12.16
CA ALA A 293 12.45 -24.99 -12.87
C ALA A 293 12.63 -24.88 -14.39
N VAL A 294 12.38 -23.69 -14.97
CA VAL A 294 12.58 -23.41 -16.40
C VAL A 294 14.05 -23.52 -16.79
N LEU A 295 14.96 -22.93 -16.03
CA LEU A 295 16.40 -22.98 -16.29
C LEU A 295 16.96 -24.41 -16.21
N GLY A 296 16.40 -25.25 -15.35
CA GLY A 296 16.74 -26.66 -15.22
C GLY A 296 15.99 -27.60 -16.16
N GLY A 297 15.21 -27.08 -17.13
CA GLY A 297 14.36 -27.86 -18.01
C GLY A 297 14.73 -27.86 -19.49
N GLU A 298 14.03 -28.69 -20.26
CA GLU A 298 14.23 -28.74 -21.72
C GLU A 298 13.77 -27.46 -22.40
N GLU A 299 12.77 -26.78 -21.81
CA GLU A 299 12.27 -25.49 -22.22
C GLU A 299 13.34 -24.37 -22.15
N ALA A 300 14.44 -24.57 -21.41
CA ALA A 300 15.57 -23.66 -21.41
C ALA A 300 16.18 -23.48 -22.82
N LYS A 301 15.99 -24.45 -23.73
CA LYS A 301 16.40 -24.36 -25.14
C LYS A 301 15.67 -23.26 -25.90
N LEU A 302 14.53 -22.77 -25.40
CA LEU A 302 13.75 -21.66 -25.96
C LEU A 302 14.30 -20.28 -25.54
N LEU A 303 15.26 -20.23 -24.63
CA LEU A 303 15.89 -19.00 -24.14
C LEU A 303 17.08 -18.62 -25.02
N GLY A 304 17.21 -17.32 -25.31
CA GLY A 304 18.47 -16.77 -25.80
C GLY A 304 19.57 -16.80 -24.72
N PRO A 305 20.86 -16.74 -25.09
CA PRO A 305 21.97 -16.76 -24.13
C PRO A 305 21.86 -15.61 -23.10
N ASP A 306 21.53 -14.39 -23.55
CA ASP A 306 21.39 -13.22 -22.67
C ASP A 306 20.18 -13.37 -21.73
N GLU A 307 19.10 -13.97 -22.21
CA GLU A 307 17.90 -14.22 -21.38
C GLU A 307 18.19 -15.25 -20.30
N ALA A 308 18.91 -16.32 -20.64
CA ALA A 308 19.31 -17.34 -19.68
C ALA A 308 20.28 -16.78 -18.62
N ILE A 309 21.12 -15.79 -18.97
CA ILE A 309 21.95 -15.06 -18.01
C ILE A 309 21.06 -14.20 -17.10
N ALA A 310 20.17 -13.39 -17.67
CA ALA A 310 19.28 -12.52 -16.88
C ALA A 310 18.36 -13.30 -15.93
N LEU A 311 17.90 -14.49 -16.35
CA LEU A 311 17.12 -15.41 -15.52
C LEU A 311 17.95 -16.00 -14.37
N ARG A 312 19.22 -16.37 -14.62
CA ARG A 312 20.13 -16.81 -13.56
C ARG A 312 20.42 -15.70 -12.57
N GLU A 313 20.77 -14.51 -13.06
CA GLU A 313 20.96 -13.33 -12.22
C GLU A 313 19.71 -13.03 -11.39
N PHE A 314 18.51 -13.16 -11.96
CA PHE A 314 17.26 -12.99 -11.23
C PHE A 314 17.07 -14.02 -10.11
N VAL A 315 17.40 -15.30 -10.33
CA VAL A 315 17.38 -16.32 -9.28
C VAL A 315 18.42 -16.03 -8.20
N ASP A 316 19.57 -15.50 -8.61
CA ASP A 316 20.68 -15.16 -7.73
C ASP A 316 20.48 -13.83 -7.00
N ARG A 317 19.47 -13.02 -7.37
CA ARG A 317 19.13 -11.76 -6.68
C ARG A 317 18.71 -12.02 -5.23
N ASP A 318 19.24 -11.19 -4.34
CA ASP A 318 19.07 -11.33 -2.89
C ASP A 318 17.81 -10.64 -2.34
N ALA A 319 16.84 -10.31 -3.20
CA ALA A 319 15.70 -9.49 -2.84
C ALA A 319 14.49 -10.28 -2.28
N PHE A 320 14.42 -11.61 -2.49
CA PHE A 320 13.21 -12.41 -2.21
C PHE A 320 12.82 -12.40 -0.73
N ASP A 321 11.66 -11.80 -0.41
CA ASP A 321 11.09 -11.76 0.93
C ASP A 321 10.25 -13.03 1.18
N TYR A 322 10.78 -13.96 1.97
CA TYR A 322 10.11 -15.21 2.27
C TYR A 322 9.18 -15.05 3.46
N SER A 323 7.90 -15.39 3.31
CA SER A 323 6.97 -15.37 4.44
C SER A 323 7.42 -16.34 5.55
N TYR A 324 7.02 -16.07 6.80
CA TYR A 324 7.29 -17.00 7.91
C TYR A 324 6.76 -18.41 7.63
N ALA A 325 5.62 -18.54 6.95
CA ALA A 325 5.06 -19.84 6.60
C ALA A 325 5.96 -20.61 5.61
N GLU A 326 6.53 -19.93 4.62
CA GLU A 326 7.42 -20.55 3.64
C GLU A 326 8.77 -20.94 4.26
N LEU A 327 9.32 -20.10 5.14
CA LEU A 327 10.53 -20.42 5.88
C LEU A 327 10.31 -21.53 6.90
N TYR A 328 9.13 -21.58 7.55
CA TYR A 328 8.81 -22.57 8.57
C TYR A 328 8.86 -23.99 8.03
N GLU A 329 8.31 -24.26 6.85
CA GLU A 329 8.38 -25.62 6.26
C GLU A 329 9.84 -26.07 6.02
N GLY A 330 10.74 -25.15 5.68
CA GLY A 330 12.17 -25.45 5.52
C GLY A 330 12.91 -25.63 6.85
N VAL A 331 12.48 -24.94 7.92
CA VAL A 331 13.14 -24.94 9.24
C VAL A 331 12.58 -26.01 10.17
N ARG A 332 11.33 -26.43 9.99
CA ARG A 332 10.63 -27.40 10.87
C ARG A 332 11.47 -28.65 11.10
N ASP A 333 12.00 -29.20 10.00
CA ASP A 333 12.74 -30.46 10.00
C ASP A 333 14.28 -30.25 9.87
N ALA A 334 14.76 -29.00 9.90
CA ALA A 334 16.17 -28.67 9.76
C ALA A 334 17.00 -29.06 11.00
N SER A 335 18.17 -29.66 10.78
CA SER A 335 19.16 -29.88 11.84
C SER A 335 19.75 -28.55 12.33
N PRO A 336 20.28 -28.48 13.57
CA PRO A 336 20.96 -27.29 14.07
C PRO A 336 22.04 -26.74 13.14
N ASP A 337 22.85 -27.62 12.53
CA ASP A 337 23.93 -27.19 11.65
C ASP A 337 23.42 -26.70 10.29
N ALA A 338 22.37 -27.33 9.75
CA ALA A 338 21.73 -26.86 8.52
C ALA A 338 21.12 -25.46 8.72
N LEU A 339 20.51 -25.21 9.88
CA LEU A 339 19.97 -23.91 10.23
C LEU A 339 21.06 -22.84 10.37
N ARG A 340 22.16 -23.16 11.06
CA ARG A 340 23.33 -22.25 11.18
C ARG A 340 23.90 -21.89 9.81
N GLU A 341 24.06 -22.88 8.93
CA GLU A 341 24.59 -22.63 7.59
C GLU A 341 23.61 -21.82 6.74
N ALA A 342 22.30 -22.05 6.87
CA ALA A 342 21.28 -21.24 6.21
C ALA A 342 21.32 -19.79 6.68
N VAL A 343 21.33 -19.54 7.99
CA VAL A 343 21.44 -18.20 8.59
C VAL A 343 22.70 -17.51 8.09
N ARG A 344 23.88 -18.14 8.24
CA ARG A 344 25.17 -17.59 7.76
C ARG A 344 25.17 -17.34 6.26
N GLY A 345 24.58 -18.24 5.48
CA GLY A 345 24.49 -18.12 4.04
C GLY A 345 23.64 -16.93 3.63
N HIS A 346 22.52 -16.69 4.30
CA HIS A 346 21.68 -15.50 4.08
C HIS A 346 22.36 -14.22 4.56
N THR A 347 22.97 -14.21 5.74
CA THR A 347 23.69 -13.03 6.24
C THR A 347 24.87 -12.64 5.33
N ARG A 348 25.70 -13.61 4.91
CA ARG A 348 26.83 -13.36 3.98
C ARG A 348 26.39 -12.80 2.62
N ARG A 349 25.17 -13.11 2.20
CA ARG A 349 24.58 -12.60 0.96
C ARG A 349 23.99 -11.19 1.13
N GLY A 350 23.72 -10.76 2.37
CA GLY A 350 23.09 -9.47 2.70
C GLY A 350 21.62 -9.59 3.10
N ASN A 351 21.07 -10.80 3.17
CA ASN A 351 19.66 -11.05 3.47
C ASN A 351 19.40 -11.14 4.97
N PHE A 352 19.60 -10.00 5.65
CA PHE A 352 19.45 -9.91 7.10
C PHE A 352 18.03 -10.22 7.57
N THR A 353 17.00 -9.90 6.78
CA THR A 353 15.60 -10.18 7.13
C THR A 353 15.30 -11.68 7.13
N VAL A 354 15.75 -12.43 6.12
CA VAL A 354 15.58 -13.89 6.12
C VAL A 354 16.42 -14.52 7.23
N ALA A 355 17.65 -14.08 7.44
CA ALA A 355 18.49 -14.55 8.54
C ALA A 355 17.83 -14.31 9.91
N GLN A 356 17.26 -13.12 10.14
CA GLN A 356 16.46 -12.80 11.33
C GLN A 356 15.29 -13.77 11.49
N ARG A 357 14.46 -13.93 10.45
CA ARG A 357 13.29 -14.81 10.49
C ARG A 357 13.64 -16.27 10.74
N LEU A 358 14.75 -16.76 10.18
CA LEU A 358 15.25 -18.11 10.45
C LEU A 358 15.62 -18.28 11.93
N CYS A 359 16.32 -17.31 12.52
CA CYS A 359 16.65 -17.34 13.96
C CYS A 359 15.39 -17.21 14.84
N GLU A 360 14.45 -16.34 14.47
CA GLU A 360 13.17 -16.19 15.17
C GLU A 360 12.36 -17.49 15.13
N LEU A 361 12.25 -18.13 13.96
CA LEU A 361 11.57 -19.42 13.80
C LEU A 361 12.25 -20.53 14.61
N ALA A 362 13.58 -20.50 14.73
CA ALA A 362 14.31 -21.43 15.56
C ALA A 362 13.99 -21.26 17.05
N LEU A 363 13.89 -20.01 17.52
CA LEU A 363 13.45 -19.71 18.88
C LEU A 363 12.00 -20.12 19.10
N VAL A 364 11.12 -19.86 18.14
CA VAL A 364 9.72 -20.30 18.19
C VAL A 364 9.67 -21.81 18.27
N ARG A 365 10.36 -22.57 17.41
CA ARG A 365 10.41 -24.04 17.47
C ARG A 365 10.89 -24.59 18.82
N ALA A 366 11.81 -23.88 19.47
CA ALA A 366 12.44 -24.28 20.71
C ALA A 366 11.60 -23.97 21.96
N TYR A 367 10.91 -22.83 21.97
CA TYR A 367 10.29 -22.27 23.16
C TYR A 367 8.80 -21.95 23.00
N ASP A 368 8.21 -22.16 21.83
CA ASP A 368 6.80 -21.90 21.58
C ASP A 368 6.13 -22.91 20.64
N ASP A 369 4.84 -23.17 20.85
CA ASP A 369 4.08 -23.99 19.94
C ASP A 369 3.75 -23.11 18.72
N TRP A 370 4.20 -23.52 17.52
CA TRP A 370 3.80 -22.83 16.29
C TRP A 370 2.29 -22.94 16.11
N TYR A 371 1.56 -21.97 16.64
CA TYR A 371 0.11 -21.90 16.56
C TYR A 371 -0.32 -21.05 15.37
N VAL A 372 -1.44 -21.42 14.75
CA VAL A 372 -2.10 -20.66 13.68
C VAL A 372 -2.44 -19.26 14.24
N GLY A 373 -1.65 -18.24 13.88
CA GLY A 373 -1.72 -16.90 14.45
C GLY A 373 -0.64 -15.96 13.90
N ARG A 374 -0.53 -14.74 14.43
CA ARG A 374 0.47 -13.75 13.98
C ARG A 374 1.87 -14.20 14.36
N ALA A 375 2.77 -14.27 13.39
CA ALA A 375 4.18 -14.63 13.60
C ALA A 375 4.84 -13.78 14.70
N GLU A 376 4.59 -12.47 14.70
CA GLU A 376 5.13 -11.54 15.71
C GLU A 376 4.74 -11.90 17.16
N SER A 377 3.51 -12.41 17.36
CA SER A 377 3.08 -12.87 18.69
C SER A 377 3.83 -14.12 19.13
N ASN A 378 4.03 -15.07 18.20
CA ASN A 378 4.78 -16.30 18.46
C ASN A 378 6.25 -15.97 18.76
N VAL A 379 6.88 -15.10 17.97
CA VAL A 379 8.27 -14.66 18.17
C VAL A 379 8.44 -13.97 19.52
N ARG A 380 7.53 -13.07 19.89
CA ARG A 380 7.53 -12.40 21.19
C ARG A 380 7.35 -13.39 22.35
N GLY A 381 6.46 -14.37 22.20
CA GLY A 381 6.24 -15.43 23.19
C GLY A 381 7.48 -16.30 23.39
N ALA A 382 8.10 -16.72 22.29
CA ALA A 382 9.32 -17.51 22.26
C ALA A 382 10.50 -16.77 22.92
N ILE A 383 10.74 -15.50 22.57
CA ILE A 383 11.79 -14.69 23.19
C ILE A 383 11.56 -14.55 24.69
N ALA A 384 10.32 -14.29 25.13
CA ALA A 384 10.02 -14.16 26.56
C ALA A 384 10.30 -15.47 27.33
N ARG A 385 9.98 -16.63 26.74
CA ARG A 385 10.23 -17.93 27.37
C ARG A 385 11.70 -18.33 27.34
N TYR A 386 12.41 -18.08 26.24
CA TYR A 386 13.86 -18.25 26.18
C TYR A 386 14.57 -17.44 27.27
N LEU A 387 14.18 -16.17 27.47
CA LEU A 387 14.77 -15.35 28.53
C LEU A 387 14.39 -15.81 29.95
N ALA A 388 13.25 -16.48 30.13
CA ALA A 388 12.81 -17.01 31.41
C ALA A 388 13.35 -18.42 31.73
N ALA A 389 13.85 -19.15 30.73
CA ALA A 389 14.39 -20.50 30.91
C ALA A 389 15.66 -20.47 31.80
N SER A 390 15.78 -21.46 32.69
CA SER A 390 16.98 -21.65 33.51
C SER A 390 18.12 -22.22 32.67
N SER A 391 19.36 -21.98 33.07
CA SER A 391 20.57 -22.45 32.38
C SER A 391 20.74 -23.97 32.33
N GLU A 392 19.81 -24.74 32.89
CA GLU A 392 19.85 -26.21 32.94
C GLU A 392 19.15 -26.88 31.74
N GLU A 393 18.31 -26.15 30.99
CA GLU A 393 17.75 -26.63 29.72
C GLU A 393 18.70 -26.31 28.56
N GLU A 394 19.72 -27.15 28.37
CA GLU A 394 20.66 -27.00 27.25
C GLU A 394 19.96 -27.16 25.90
N GLN A 395 19.71 -26.04 25.21
CA GLN A 395 19.31 -26.00 23.80
C GLN A 395 20.36 -25.25 22.95
N PRO A 396 21.51 -25.87 22.62
CA PRO A 396 22.66 -25.19 22.00
C PRO A 396 22.36 -24.54 20.64
N ALA A 397 21.34 -25.03 19.93
CA ALA A 397 20.90 -24.47 18.66
C ALA A 397 20.10 -23.17 18.86
N ALA A 398 19.19 -23.17 19.84
CA ALA A 398 18.35 -22.03 20.16
C ALA A 398 19.17 -20.91 20.80
N ASP A 399 20.14 -21.27 21.65
CA ASP A 399 21.06 -20.32 22.27
C ASP A 399 21.95 -19.61 21.22
N TRP A 400 22.52 -20.37 20.28
CA TRP A 400 23.24 -19.79 19.15
C TRP A 400 22.35 -18.84 18.33
N CYS A 401 21.10 -19.24 18.04
CA CYS A 401 20.16 -18.41 17.29
C CYS A 401 19.75 -17.16 18.05
N ALA A 402 19.57 -17.22 19.37
CA ALA A 402 19.26 -16.06 20.20
C ALA A 402 20.38 -15.02 20.16
N HIS A 403 21.64 -15.47 20.33
CA HIS A 403 22.80 -14.59 20.28
C HIS A 403 23.03 -14.01 18.88
N TYR A 404 22.89 -14.82 17.83
CA TYR A 404 23.00 -14.34 16.45
C TYR A 404 21.88 -13.33 16.12
N LEU A 405 20.64 -13.62 16.52
CA LEU A 405 19.49 -12.75 16.34
C LEU A 405 19.65 -11.42 17.08
N ALA A 406 20.14 -11.43 18.31
CA ALA A 406 20.45 -10.22 19.06
C ALA A 406 21.52 -9.37 18.35
N GLY A 407 22.55 -10.01 17.77
CA GLY A 407 23.54 -9.32 16.95
C GLY A 407 22.90 -8.69 15.70
N LEU A 408 22.04 -9.43 14.98
CA LEU A 408 21.30 -8.88 13.84
C LEU A 408 20.37 -7.73 14.24
N TYR A 409 19.66 -7.83 15.36
CA TYR A 409 18.81 -6.76 15.88
C TYR A 409 19.60 -5.51 16.26
N ALA A 410 20.75 -5.68 16.90
CA ALA A 410 21.63 -4.57 17.22
C ALA A 410 22.20 -3.93 15.94
N ALA A 411 22.67 -4.72 14.98
CA ALA A 411 23.21 -4.21 13.71
C ALA A 411 22.16 -3.49 12.85
N THR A 412 20.92 -3.98 12.84
CA THR A 412 19.82 -3.41 12.04
C THR A 412 18.98 -2.40 12.82
N LEU A 413 19.35 -2.09 14.07
CA LEU A 413 18.62 -1.21 14.99
C LEU A 413 17.13 -1.60 15.11
N ALA A 414 16.85 -2.89 15.22
CA ALA A 414 15.48 -3.38 15.31
C ALA A 414 14.79 -2.89 16.60
N GLU A 415 13.68 -2.17 16.45
CA GLU A 415 13.07 -1.41 17.56
C GLU A 415 12.00 -2.19 18.36
N SER A 416 11.67 -3.41 17.94
CA SER A 416 10.57 -4.16 18.56
C SER A 416 10.83 -4.40 20.06
N PRO A 417 9.79 -4.35 20.94
CA PRO A 417 9.98 -4.62 22.37
C PRO A 417 10.61 -5.99 22.65
N ALA A 418 10.38 -6.97 21.77
CA ALA A 418 11.01 -8.28 21.87
C ALA A 418 12.50 -8.22 21.50
N ALA A 419 12.87 -7.51 20.43
CA ALA A 419 14.26 -7.28 20.03
C ALA A 419 15.04 -6.57 21.14
N ARG A 420 14.52 -5.46 21.67
CA ARG A 420 15.17 -4.72 22.78
C ARG A 420 15.43 -5.59 24.00
N ARG A 421 14.41 -6.34 24.43
CA ARG A 421 14.53 -7.24 25.59
C ARG A 421 15.58 -8.32 25.36
N LEU A 422 15.62 -8.89 24.16
CA LEU A 422 16.60 -9.91 23.81
C LEU A 422 18.03 -9.33 23.80
N VAL A 423 18.23 -8.20 23.10
CA VAL A 423 19.54 -7.53 23.02
C VAL A 423 20.05 -7.16 24.41
N ARG A 424 19.23 -6.47 25.20
CA ARG A 424 19.60 -6.06 26.57
C ARG A 424 19.97 -7.25 27.44
N ALA A 425 19.10 -8.27 27.51
CA ALA A 425 19.32 -9.42 28.36
C ALA A 425 20.57 -10.21 27.97
N LEU A 426 20.85 -10.37 26.68
CA LEU A 426 22.03 -11.12 26.22
C LEU A 426 23.33 -10.33 26.37
N VAL A 427 23.29 -9.00 26.25
CA VAL A 427 24.44 -8.15 26.57
C VAL A 427 24.76 -8.23 28.07
N GLU A 428 23.75 -8.16 28.93
CA GLU A 428 23.91 -8.26 30.39
C GLU A 428 24.42 -9.64 30.84
N ARG A 429 23.98 -10.72 30.18
CA ARG A 429 24.42 -12.10 30.47
C ARG A 429 25.82 -12.43 29.93
N GLY A 430 26.39 -11.57 29.09
CA GLY A 430 27.63 -11.81 28.36
C GLY A 430 27.34 -12.44 26.99
N VAL A 431 27.75 -11.73 25.93
CA VAL A 431 27.49 -12.17 24.55
C VAL A 431 28.38 -13.34 24.14
N GLN A 432 27.79 -14.32 23.44
CA GLN A 432 28.51 -15.44 22.83
C GLN A 432 29.13 -15.07 21.47
N PRO A 433 30.07 -15.87 20.92
CA PRO A 433 30.69 -15.61 19.62
C PRO A 433 29.71 -15.38 18.46
N ALA A 434 28.52 -16.01 18.50
CA ALA A 434 27.50 -15.86 17.48
C ALA A 434 26.96 -14.42 17.35
N PHE A 435 26.93 -13.67 18.46
CA PHE A 435 26.55 -12.25 18.45
C PHE A 435 27.57 -11.43 17.66
N ARG A 436 28.88 -11.60 17.96
CA ARG A 436 29.95 -10.90 17.24
C ARG A 436 29.98 -11.28 15.77
N GLU A 437 29.79 -12.55 15.46
CA GLU A 437 29.71 -13.04 14.09
C GLU A 437 28.60 -12.34 13.28
N ALA A 438 27.41 -12.16 13.87
CA ALA A 438 26.30 -11.45 13.22
C ALA A 438 26.60 -9.96 12.97
N ILE A 439 27.24 -9.29 13.95
CA ILE A 439 27.65 -7.88 13.88
C ILE A 439 28.71 -7.67 12.77
N GLU A 440 29.75 -8.52 12.74
CA GLU A 440 30.79 -8.53 11.71
C GLU A 440 30.20 -8.78 10.32
N SER A 441 29.29 -9.75 10.21
CA SER A 441 28.62 -10.06 8.95
C SER A 441 27.68 -8.94 8.48
N ALA A 442 27.26 -8.06 9.38
CA ALA A 442 26.50 -6.86 9.05
C ALA A 442 27.40 -5.66 8.68
N GLY A 443 28.73 -5.85 8.60
CA GLY A 443 29.68 -4.83 8.19
C GLY A 443 30.14 -3.90 9.31
N ILE A 444 29.84 -4.23 10.57
CA ILE A 444 30.34 -3.49 11.73
C ILE A 444 31.74 -4.01 12.08
N PRO A 445 32.76 -3.14 12.21
CA PRO A 445 34.12 -3.56 12.51
C PRO A 445 34.25 -4.38 13.81
N PRO A 446 35.13 -5.40 13.86
CA PRO A 446 35.26 -6.29 15.01
C PRO A 446 35.86 -5.63 16.26
N ASP A 447 36.48 -4.46 16.10
CA ASP A 447 37.08 -3.65 17.17
C ASP A 447 36.05 -2.82 17.94
N VAL A 448 34.79 -2.76 17.49
CA VAL A 448 33.75 -2.06 18.24
C VAL A 448 33.36 -2.86 19.50
N GLU A 449 33.51 -2.23 20.66
CA GLU A 449 33.16 -2.84 21.94
C GLU A 449 31.66 -3.09 22.06
N VAL A 450 31.28 -4.26 22.58
CA VAL A 450 29.86 -4.67 22.72
C VAL A 450 29.08 -3.70 23.60
N GLY A 451 29.72 -3.15 24.64
CA GLY A 451 29.12 -2.13 25.51
C GLY A 451 28.96 -0.76 24.83
N GLU A 452 29.74 -0.46 23.79
CA GLU A 452 29.56 0.73 22.96
C GLU A 452 28.39 0.55 21.98
N LEU A 453 28.31 -0.61 21.32
CA LEU A 453 27.17 -0.97 20.47
C LEU A 453 25.86 -1.00 21.24
N HIS A 454 25.86 -1.57 22.44
CA HIS A 454 24.67 -1.61 23.28
C HIS A 454 24.23 -0.22 23.72
N ARG A 455 25.17 0.68 24.06
CA ARG A 455 24.86 2.09 24.36
C ARG A 455 24.30 2.80 23.13
N LEU A 456 24.92 2.64 21.96
CA LEU A 456 24.40 3.20 20.71
C LEU A 456 23.00 2.68 20.37
N TYR A 457 22.74 1.39 20.61
CA TYR A 457 21.43 0.76 20.43
C TYR A 457 20.40 1.27 21.46
N GLU A 458 20.72 1.31 22.75
CA GLU A 458 19.81 1.86 23.77
C GLU A 458 19.56 3.36 23.58
N ASP A 459 20.57 4.15 23.23
CA ASP A 459 20.44 5.59 22.97
C ASP A 459 19.63 5.88 21.70
N SER A 460 19.66 4.95 20.72
CA SER A 460 18.87 5.04 19.50
C SER A 460 17.41 4.59 19.68
N VAL A 461 17.15 3.62 20.57
CA VAL A 461 15.84 2.92 20.66
C VAL A 461 15.10 3.12 22.01
N SER A 462 15.73 3.66 23.06
CA SER A 462 15.10 3.88 24.39
C SER A 462 14.45 5.26 24.52
N LEU A 463 13.12 5.28 24.63
CA LEU A 463 12.33 6.50 24.88
C LEU A 463 12.46 7.00 26.33
N GLU A 464 12.62 6.09 27.29
CA GLU A 464 12.77 6.40 28.73
C GLU A 464 14.08 7.15 29.02
N ALA A 465 15.19 6.73 28.39
CA ALA A 465 16.48 7.42 28.51
C ALA A 465 16.40 8.86 27.97
N ARG A 466 15.63 9.06 26.89
CA ARG A 466 15.39 10.38 26.29
C ARG A 466 14.43 11.25 27.12
N LEU A 467 13.45 10.62 27.77
CA LEU A 467 12.51 11.26 28.70
C LEU A 467 13.24 11.83 29.92
N GLU A 468 14.11 11.03 30.56
CA GLU A 468 14.86 11.44 31.74
C GLU A 468 15.91 12.51 31.41
N THR A 469 16.59 12.36 30.28
CA THR A 469 17.52 13.38 29.77
C THR A 469 16.81 14.73 29.59
N PHE A 470 15.59 14.75 29.04
CA PHE A 470 14.85 16.00 28.88
C PHE A 470 14.32 16.55 30.20
N LYS A 471 13.76 15.72 31.09
CA LYS A 471 13.26 16.18 32.40
C LYS A 471 14.35 16.84 33.23
N ALA A 472 15.54 16.26 33.23
CA ALA A 472 16.71 16.84 33.86
C ALA A 472 17.02 18.22 33.25
N GLN A 473 17.07 18.31 31.92
CA GLN A 473 17.34 19.56 31.20
C GLN A 473 16.27 20.64 31.42
N ALA A 474 14.99 20.29 31.42
CA ALA A 474 13.89 21.24 31.61
C ALA A 474 13.82 21.78 33.05
N SER A 475 14.14 20.93 34.04
CA SER A 475 14.18 21.31 35.46
C SER A 475 15.34 22.26 35.76
N GLU A 476 16.48 22.09 35.08
CA GLU A 476 17.64 22.99 35.20
C GLU A 476 17.42 24.35 34.52
N SER A 477 16.57 24.43 33.49
CA SER A 477 16.42 25.62 32.64
C SER A 477 15.40 26.66 33.13
N GLY A 478 14.62 26.37 34.19
CA GLY A 478 13.61 27.30 34.77
C GLY A 478 12.61 27.92 33.77
N GLY A 479 12.37 27.29 32.61
CA GLY A 479 12.06 28.04 31.38
C GLY A 479 10.80 27.65 30.58
N LEU A 480 10.02 26.63 30.98
CA LEU A 480 8.80 26.25 30.26
C LEU A 480 7.56 26.55 31.11
N SER A 481 6.53 27.11 30.47
CA SER A 481 5.20 27.32 31.05
C SER A 481 4.48 25.98 31.32
N ASP A 482 3.46 26.00 32.19
CA ASP A 482 2.63 24.82 32.49
C ASP A 482 1.96 24.23 31.23
N TYR A 483 1.70 25.05 30.22
CA TYR A 483 1.20 24.57 28.94
C TYR A 483 2.27 23.81 28.16
N GLU A 484 3.49 24.35 28.09
CA GLU A 484 4.61 23.74 27.36
C GLU A 484 5.09 22.44 28.01
N GLN A 485 5.08 22.36 29.34
CA GLN A 485 5.40 21.13 30.05
C GLN A 485 4.39 20.02 29.76
N ARG A 486 3.08 20.33 29.81
CA ARG A 486 2.02 19.39 29.43
C ARG A 486 2.10 19.00 27.95
N ALA A 487 2.32 19.99 27.08
CA ALA A 487 2.51 19.78 25.65
C ALA A 487 3.63 18.81 25.34
N TYR A 488 4.74 18.88 26.09
CA TYR A 488 5.87 17.99 25.91
C TYR A 488 5.56 16.56 26.35
N LEU A 489 4.93 16.39 27.52
CA LEU A 489 4.47 15.08 27.99
C LEU A 489 3.50 14.44 27.00
N GLU A 490 2.56 15.22 26.46
CA GLU A 490 1.63 14.76 25.42
C GLU A 490 2.35 14.33 24.13
N VAL A 491 3.47 14.97 23.75
CA VAL A 491 4.28 14.56 22.59
C VAL A 491 5.00 13.24 22.86
N LEU A 492 5.48 13.02 24.08
CA LEU A 492 6.17 11.79 24.45
C LEU A 492 5.22 10.61 24.59
N GLU A 493 4.12 10.76 25.34
CA GLU A 493 3.03 9.78 25.42
C GLU A 493 2.47 9.51 24.01
N PHE A 494 2.32 10.60 23.26
CA PHE A 494 2.35 10.72 21.81
C PHE A 494 3.05 9.56 21.14
N PHE A 495 4.37 9.58 21.22
CA PHE A 495 5.28 8.67 20.54
C PHE A 495 5.49 7.32 21.25
N GLU A 496 5.08 7.19 22.51
CA GLU A 496 5.13 5.96 23.31
C GLU A 496 3.97 4.99 23.05
N GLN A 497 2.74 5.50 22.85
CA GLN A 497 1.56 4.65 22.70
C GLN A 497 1.67 3.77 21.44
N GLU A 498 1.83 2.45 21.61
CA GLU A 498 1.69 1.47 20.53
C GLU A 498 0.33 1.67 19.84
N GLU A 499 0.24 1.40 18.53
CA GLU A 499 -0.96 1.58 17.71
C GLU A 499 -2.05 0.53 18.07
N SER A 500 -2.43 0.47 19.34
CA SER A 500 -3.50 -0.36 19.91
C SER A 500 -4.85 0.36 19.79
N SER A 501 -5.24 0.69 18.55
CA SER A 501 -6.64 1.02 18.30
C SER A 501 -7.43 -0.29 18.11
N ALA A 502 -8.70 -0.29 18.48
CA ALA A 502 -9.65 -1.39 18.18
C ALA A 502 -9.72 -1.73 16.67
N TRP A 503 -9.15 -0.87 15.81
CA TRP A 503 -9.00 -1.04 14.37
C TRP A 503 -7.68 -1.71 13.95
N GLY A 504 -6.63 -1.75 14.79
CA GLY A 504 -5.34 -2.40 14.48
C GLY A 504 -5.44 -3.93 14.38
N GLY A 505 -6.43 -4.52 15.04
CA GLY A 505 -6.80 -5.93 14.86
C GLY A 505 -7.30 -6.21 13.44
N VAL A 506 -8.20 -5.35 12.95
CA VAL A 506 -8.87 -5.46 11.65
C VAL A 506 -7.97 -5.02 10.50
N ALA A 507 -7.20 -3.93 10.66
CA ALA A 507 -6.28 -3.43 9.64
C ALA A 507 -5.11 -4.38 9.37
N ALA A 508 -4.60 -5.10 10.38
CA ALA A 508 -3.57 -6.11 10.19
C ALA A 508 -4.11 -7.39 9.51
N SER A 509 -5.31 -7.87 9.89
CA SER A 509 -5.96 -9.00 9.21
C SER A 509 -6.37 -8.69 7.76
N LEU A 510 -6.67 -7.42 7.46
CA LEU A 510 -6.91 -6.97 6.09
C LEU A 510 -5.59 -6.68 5.37
N GLY A 511 -4.55 -6.21 6.08
CA GLY A 511 -3.21 -5.93 5.56
C GLY A 511 -2.53 -7.17 4.98
N GLU A 512 -2.71 -8.33 5.63
CA GLU A 512 -2.30 -9.64 5.11
C GLU A 512 -3.00 -9.99 3.77
N LEU A 513 -4.27 -9.61 3.60
CA LEU A 513 -5.00 -9.78 2.33
C LEU A 513 -4.57 -8.76 1.26
N ALA A 514 -4.11 -7.58 1.66
CA ALA A 514 -3.60 -6.57 0.73
C ALA A 514 -2.19 -6.91 0.24
N GLU A 515 -1.29 -7.39 1.12
CA GLU A 515 0.04 -7.89 0.73
C GLU A 515 -0.03 -9.03 -0.28
N GLU A 516 -1.12 -9.79 -0.27
CA GLU A 516 -1.41 -10.85 -1.25
C GLU A 516 -1.80 -10.32 -2.66
N VAL A 517 -2.17 -9.03 -2.77
CA VAL A 517 -2.76 -8.40 -3.97
C VAL A 517 -1.87 -7.29 -4.56
N VAL A 518 -0.90 -6.74 -3.82
CA VAL A 518 0.01 -5.71 -4.35
C VAL A 518 1.00 -6.33 -5.34
N SER A 519 0.78 -6.17 -6.65
CA SER A 519 1.82 -6.51 -7.63
C SER A 519 2.97 -5.50 -7.55
N GLU A 520 4.20 -5.93 -7.81
CA GLU A 520 5.35 -5.01 -7.79
C GLU A 520 5.35 -3.97 -8.90
N SER A 521 4.65 -4.24 -9.99
CA SER A 521 4.36 -3.22 -11.00
C SER A 521 3.51 -2.09 -10.40
N LEU A 522 2.57 -2.42 -9.50
CA LEU A 522 1.78 -1.46 -8.75
C LEU A 522 2.64 -0.71 -7.74
N VAL A 523 3.56 -1.40 -7.05
CA VAL A 523 4.53 -0.76 -6.13
C VAL A 523 5.40 0.22 -6.88
N ARG A 524 6.01 -0.18 -8.01
CA ARG A 524 6.87 0.70 -8.81
C ARG A 524 6.11 1.88 -9.42
N ALA A 525 4.93 1.64 -9.99
CA ALA A 525 4.08 2.72 -10.50
C ALA A 525 3.64 3.66 -9.37
N GLY A 526 3.29 3.12 -8.20
CA GLY A 526 2.97 3.90 -7.02
C GLY A 526 4.17 4.71 -6.51
N THR A 527 5.37 4.12 -6.45
CA THR A 527 6.60 4.80 -6.05
C THR A 527 6.93 5.95 -6.98
N ALA A 528 6.92 5.71 -8.31
CA ALA A 528 7.16 6.76 -9.30
C ALA A 528 6.12 7.89 -9.21
N ALA A 529 4.84 7.53 -9.02
CA ALA A 529 3.77 8.51 -8.91
C ALA A 529 3.84 9.30 -7.59
N VAL A 530 4.29 8.68 -6.49
CA VAL A 530 4.62 9.35 -5.23
C VAL A 530 5.83 10.27 -5.42
N GLU A 531 6.90 9.84 -6.09
CA GLU A 531 8.04 10.70 -6.40
C GLU A 531 7.62 11.95 -7.18
N ASP A 532 6.78 11.79 -8.20
CA ASP A 532 6.29 12.91 -8.99
C ASP A 532 5.38 13.83 -8.17
N ALA A 533 4.54 13.27 -7.29
CA ALA A 533 3.75 14.05 -6.34
C ALA A 533 4.65 14.82 -5.35
N LEU A 534 5.69 14.20 -4.82
CA LEU A 534 6.67 14.84 -3.94
C LEU A 534 7.41 15.97 -4.68
N ARG A 535 7.88 15.73 -5.91
CA ARG A 535 8.53 16.75 -6.76
C ARG A 535 7.59 17.91 -7.05
N LEU A 536 6.33 17.64 -7.38
CA LEU A 536 5.31 18.65 -7.66
C LEU A 536 4.97 19.48 -6.40
N ALA A 537 4.83 18.82 -5.26
CA ALA A 537 4.43 19.44 -4.01
C ALA A 537 5.54 20.29 -3.37
N LEU A 538 6.79 19.86 -3.53
CA LEU A 538 8.01 20.51 -3.01
C LEU A 538 8.61 21.50 -4.01
N GLY A 539 8.02 21.66 -5.21
CA GLY A 539 8.41 22.67 -6.18
C GLY A 539 8.31 24.08 -5.61
N SER A 540 9.36 24.88 -5.79
CA SER A 540 9.57 26.20 -5.16
C SER A 540 8.37 27.15 -5.34
N ALA A 541 7.80 27.25 -6.54
CA ALA A 541 6.67 28.14 -6.82
C ALA A 541 5.41 27.83 -5.99
N ARG A 542 5.14 26.54 -5.72
CA ARG A 542 3.94 26.11 -4.96
C ARG A 542 4.18 26.22 -3.45
N ALA A 543 5.41 26.03 -3.01
CA ALA A 543 5.83 26.22 -1.63
C ALA A 543 5.73 27.70 -1.20
N THR A 544 6.14 28.64 -2.07
CA THR A 544 6.03 30.09 -1.81
C THR A 544 4.57 30.55 -1.66
N LEU A 545 3.69 30.20 -2.62
CA LEU A 545 2.27 30.57 -2.55
C LEU A 545 1.56 30.02 -1.30
N ARG A 546 1.96 28.83 -0.84
CA ARG A 546 1.46 28.21 0.39
C ARG A 546 1.91 28.97 1.62
N ARG A 547 3.21 29.28 1.73
CA ARG A 547 3.77 30.06 2.85
C ARG A 547 3.03 31.38 3.00
N ASP A 548 2.83 32.12 1.91
CA ASP A 548 2.17 33.43 1.93
C ASP A 548 0.71 33.32 2.42
N ARG A 549 -0.01 32.29 1.98
CA ARG A 549 -1.38 32.01 2.45
C ARG A 549 -1.42 31.72 3.95
N ILE A 550 -0.55 30.85 4.46
CA ILE A 550 -0.54 30.46 5.88
C ILE A 550 -0.09 31.61 6.78
N LEU A 551 0.95 32.36 6.39
CA LEU A 551 1.35 33.58 7.09
C LEU A 551 0.25 34.64 7.05
N GLY A 552 -0.54 34.70 5.98
CA GLY A 552 -1.74 35.53 5.91
C GLY A 552 -2.81 35.14 6.95
N GLU A 553 -3.07 33.84 7.15
CA GLU A 553 -4.00 33.37 8.18
C GLU A 553 -3.48 33.59 9.60
N LEU A 554 -2.17 33.36 9.84
CA LEU A 554 -1.50 33.69 11.11
C LEU A 554 -1.63 35.19 11.42
N ALA A 555 -1.38 36.05 10.43
CA ALA A 555 -1.46 37.50 10.55
C ALA A 555 -2.88 38.03 10.82
N ARG A 556 -3.93 37.27 10.48
CA ARG A 556 -5.32 37.61 10.83
C ARG A 556 -5.63 37.38 12.30
N ARG A 557 -4.95 36.43 12.95
CA ARG A 557 -5.09 36.15 14.40
C ARG A 557 -4.19 37.03 15.24
N ASP A 558 -2.93 37.16 14.82
CA ASP A 558 -1.97 38.11 15.40
C ASP A 558 -1.19 38.79 14.28
N PRO A 559 -1.36 40.12 14.07
CA PRO A 559 -0.66 40.88 13.04
C PRO A 559 0.87 40.78 13.08
N ARG A 560 1.45 40.34 14.20
CA ARG A 560 2.91 40.16 14.37
C ARG A 560 3.43 38.89 13.69
N LEU A 561 2.57 37.93 13.36
CA LEU A 561 2.94 36.63 12.80
C LEU A 561 3.01 36.62 11.25
N ARG A 562 3.59 37.67 10.67
CA ARG A 562 3.73 37.83 9.20
C ARG A 562 4.99 37.20 8.62
N SER A 563 5.80 36.54 9.44
CA SER A 563 7.04 35.88 9.01
C SER A 563 7.25 34.58 9.76
N LEU A 564 8.00 33.66 9.15
CA LEU A 564 8.37 32.39 9.77
C LEU A 564 9.12 32.60 11.08
N GLU A 565 10.01 33.59 11.15
CA GLU A 565 10.78 33.92 12.36
C GLU A 565 9.86 34.30 13.53
N ARG A 566 8.82 35.09 13.26
CA ARG A 566 7.84 35.48 14.29
C ARG A 566 6.93 34.34 14.70
N ALA A 567 6.50 33.49 13.76
CA ALA A 567 5.77 32.25 14.06
C ALA A 567 6.61 31.30 14.92
N ARG A 568 7.92 31.23 14.64
CA ARG A 568 8.88 30.40 15.35
C ARG A 568 9.03 30.76 16.83
N THR A 569 8.81 32.01 17.21
CA THR A 569 8.89 32.49 18.61
C THR A 569 7.53 32.76 19.27
N ALA A 570 6.42 32.44 18.59
CA ALA A 570 5.07 32.73 19.08
C ALA A 570 4.67 31.90 20.31
N ASP A 571 3.53 32.19 20.92
CA ASP A 571 2.99 31.34 21.99
C ASP A 571 2.59 29.96 21.44
N LEU A 572 3.08 28.88 22.05
CA LEU A 572 2.78 27.51 21.63
C LEU A 572 1.28 27.22 21.63
N ALA A 573 0.54 27.76 22.61
CA ALA A 573 -0.90 27.53 22.71
C ALA A 573 -1.65 28.08 21.48
N LEU A 574 -1.23 29.24 20.99
CA LEU A 574 -1.75 29.86 19.78
C LEU A 574 -1.40 29.04 18.53
N LEU A 575 -0.16 28.56 18.44
CA LEU A 575 0.30 27.72 17.34
C LEU A 575 -0.46 26.38 17.30
N ASP A 576 -0.66 25.74 18.45
CA ASP A 576 -1.39 24.49 18.58
C ASP A 576 -2.87 24.65 18.19
N GLU A 577 -3.53 25.73 18.63
CA GLU A 577 -4.92 26.03 18.24
C GLU A 577 -5.06 26.17 16.71
N LEU A 578 -4.12 26.87 16.08
CA LEU A 578 -4.09 27.06 14.63
C LEU A 578 -3.77 25.78 13.87
N ALA A 579 -2.79 25.02 14.35
CA ALA A 579 -2.44 23.72 13.78
C ALA A 579 -3.64 22.76 13.82
N TRP A 580 -4.40 22.71 14.91
CA TRP A 580 -5.57 21.83 15.03
C TRP A 580 -6.84 22.32 14.34
N SER A 581 -6.99 23.63 14.09
CA SER A 581 -8.14 24.17 13.36
C SER A 581 -7.97 24.00 11.85
N LEU A 582 -6.82 24.41 11.29
CA LEU A 582 -6.54 24.30 9.86
C LEU A 582 -6.41 22.84 9.38
N THR A 583 -5.95 21.95 10.25
CA THR A 583 -5.86 20.54 9.89
C THR A 583 -7.19 19.78 9.98
N ARG A 584 -8.21 20.36 10.63
CA ARG A 584 -9.57 19.81 10.67
C ARG A 584 -10.26 19.91 9.30
N GLU A 585 -10.02 20.99 8.55
CA GLU A 585 -10.53 21.20 7.19
C GLU A 585 -9.93 20.21 6.18
N ASN A 586 -8.61 19.95 6.28
CA ASN A 586 -7.91 18.98 5.43
C ASN A 586 -8.42 17.53 5.60
N ARG A 587 -8.90 17.16 6.79
CA ARG A 587 -9.49 15.83 7.04
C ARG A 587 -10.82 15.64 6.32
N VAL A 588 -11.63 16.69 6.21
CA VAL A 588 -12.92 16.65 5.48
C VAL A 588 -12.70 16.49 3.98
N VAL A 589 -11.69 17.20 3.42
CA VAL A 589 -11.29 17.05 2.02
C VAL A 589 -10.80 15.63 1.72
N ALA A 590 -9.95 15.05 2.57
CA ALA A 590 -9.46 13.68 2.41
C ALA A 590 -10.57 12.60 2.54
N ALA A 591 -11.60 12.86 3.36
CA ALA A 591 -12.78 12.01 3.46
C ALA A 591 -13.67 12.07 2.21
N LEU A 592 -13.86 13.26 1.63
CA LEU A 592 -14.60 13.47 0.38
C LEU A 592 -13.88 12.85 -0.83
N GLU A 593 -12.56 12.92 -0.85
CA GLU A 593 -11.69 12.31 -1.87
C GLU A 593 -11.73 10.77 -1.83
N GLY A 594 -11.72 10.18 -0.63
CA GLY A 594 -11.84 8.73 -0.44
C GLY A 594 -13.22 8.15 -0.77
N PHE A 595 -14.26 8.99 -0.78
CA PHE A 595 -15.62 8.65 -1.25
C PHE A 595 -15.72 8.67 -2.78
N GLY A 596 -15.06 9.63 -3.45
CA GLY A 596 -15.01 9.71 -4.92
C GLY A 596 -14.19 8.59 -5.58
N CYS A 597 -13.07 8.18 -4.97
CA CYS A 597 -12.17 7.16 -5.54
C CYS A 597 -12.55 5.71 -5.17
N GLY A 598 -13.27 5.51 -4.05
CA GLY A 598 -13.80 4.21 -3.65
C GLY A 598 -14.89 3.63 -4.58
N LEU A 599 -15.33 4.39 -5.58
CA LEU A 599 -16.32 4.01 -6.58
C LEU A 599 -15.72 3.55 -7.94
N GLY A 600 -14.40 3.71 -8.18
CA GLY A 600 -13.78 3.46 -9.49
C GLY A 600 -12.84 2.25 -9.61
N GLY A 601 -12.73 1.41 -8.58
CA GLY A 601 -11.94 0.17 -8.65
C GLY A 601 -10.40 0.36 -8.67
N PRO A 602 -9.63 -0.67 -9.07
CA PRO A 602 -8.15 -0.66 -9.01
C PRO A 602 -7.47 0.45 -9.79
N THR A 603 -8.16 1.06 -10.76
CA THR A 603 -7.65 2.10 -11.67
C THR A 603 -7.46 3.45 -10.97
N LEU A 604 -8.33 3.78 -10.01
CA LEU A 604 -8.20 4.98 -9.19
C LEU A 604 -7.19 4.81 -8.05
N VAL A 605 -6.77 3.59 -7.71
CA VAL A 605 -5.76 3.36 -6.65
C VAL A 605 -4.43 4.06 -6.98
N LEU A 606 -3.98 4.01 -8.24
CA LEU A 606 -2.74 4.67 -8.67
C LEU A 606 -2.88 6.20 -8.84
N VAL A 607 -4.10 6.73 -9.01
CA VAL A 607 -4.35 8.18 -9.11
C VAL A 607 -4.53 8.79 -7.71
N ASP A 608 -5.11 8.04 -6.79
CA ASP A 608 -5.44 8.44 -5.43
C ASP A 608 -4.19 8.39 -4.51
N VAL A 609 -3.22 7.49 -4.75
CA VAL A 609 -1.95 7.47 -3.99
C VAL A 609 -1.16 8.79 -4.13
N PRO A 610 -0.90 9.33 -5.34
CA PRO A 610 -0.27 10.64 -5.54
C PRO A 610 -1.08 11.79 -4.96
N LEU A 611 -2.40 11.78 -5.13
CA LEU A 611 -3.27 12.85 -4.66
C LEU A 611 -3.35 12.88 -3.13
N LEU A 612 -3.52 11.73 -2.49
CA LEU A 612 -3.48 11.57 -1.04
C LEU A 612 -2.11 11.94 -0.48
N THR A 613 -1.03 11.62 -1.19
CA THR A 613 0.33 12.08 -0.86
C THR A 613 0.41 13.60 -0.91
N LEU A 614 -0.11 14.23 -1.97
CA LEU A 614 -0.11 15.69 -2.14
C LEU A 614 -0.92 16.39 -1.05
N VAL A 615 -2.12 15.87 -0.72
CA VAL A 615 -2.99 16.40 0.34
C VAL A 615 -2.32 16.27 1.71
N ASN A 616 -1.75 15.12 2.03
CA ASN A 616 -1.06 14.92 3.30
C ASN A 616 0.22 15.74 3.40
N LEU A 617 1.02 15.82 2.34
CA LEU A 617 2.22 16.65 2.31
C LEU A 617 1.87 18.14 2.45
N ASN A 618 0.79 18.59 1.82
CA ASN A 618 0.30 19.96 1.98
C ASN A 618 -0.17 20.23 3.43
N ALA A 619 -0.84 19.26 4.06
CA ALA A 619 -1.27 19.36 5.45
C ALA A 619 -0.06 19.41 6.40
N VAL A 620 0.92 18.52 6.22
CA VAL A 620 2.15 18.47 7.03
C VAL A 620 2.97 19.76 6.84
N ALA A 621 3.13 20.24 5.60
CA ALA A 621 3.83 21.49 5.32
C ALA A 621 3.12 22.72 5.90
N THR A 622 1.78 22.69 5.98
CA THR A 622 1.00 23.73 6.67
C THR A 622 1.33 23.73 8.16
N VAL A 623 1.35 22.55 8.79
CA VAL A 623 1.75 22.42 10.20
C VAL A 623 3.18 22.92 10.42
N ALA A 624 4.13 22.52 9.57
CA ALA A 624 5.52 23.00 9.62
C ALA A 624 5.60 24.53 9.59
N THR A 625 4.87 25.15 8.65
CA THR A 625 4.82 26.60 8.48
C THR A 625 4.22 27.31 9.70
N ILE A 626 3.17 26.73 10.32
CA ILE A 626 2.56 27.26 11.54
C ILE A 626 3.57 27.30 12.68
N TYR A 627 4.36 26.23 12.88
CA TYR A 627 5.43 26.21 13.90
C TYR A 627 6.70 26.99 13.50
N GLY A 628 6.68 27.71 12.36
CA GLY A 628 7.77 28.56 11.90
C GLY A 628 8.92 27.81 11.23
N TYR A 629 8.68 26.62 10.68
CA TYR A 629 9.68 25.87 9.90
C TYR A 629 9.61 26.19 8.41
N ASP A 630 10.78 26.27 7.80
CA ASP A 630 10.94 26.60 6.39
C ASP A 630 10.98 25.32 5.56
N VAL A 631 9.89 25.05 4.84
CA VAL A 631 9.72 23.84 4.01
C VAL A 631 10.55 23.85 2.71
N ASP A 632 11.23 24.96 2.41
CA ASP A 632 12.14 25.05 1.27
C ASP A 632 13.54 24.51 1.61
N LEU A 633 13.86 24.39 2.90
CA LEU A 633 15.13 23.81 3.33
C LEU A 633 15.17 22.30 3.05
N PRO A 634 16.24 21.77 2.43
CA PRO A 634 16.35 20.34 2.09
C PRO A 634 16.09 19.40 3.27
N ARG A 635 16.67 19.69 4.44
CA ARG A 635 16.45 18.93 5.68
C ARG A 635 14.99 18.92 6.12
N GLU A 636 14.28 20.02 5.90
CA GLU A 636 12.87 20.12 6.27
C GLU A 636 11.98 19.32 5.31
N ARG A 637 12.37 19.24 4.02
CA ARG A 637 11.69 18.39 3.03
C ARG A 637 11.82 16.90 3.37
N GLU A 638 13.00 16.48 3.81
CA GLU A 638 13.25 15.11 4.27
C GLU A 638 12.38 14.78 5.49
N PHE A 639 12.28 15.70 6.46
CA PHE A 639 11.41 15.54 7.63
C PHE A 639 9.91 15.51 7.29
N LEU A 640 9.45 16.33 6.34
CA LEU A 640 8.07 16.27 5.86
C LEU A 640 7.74 14.90 5.25
N VAL A 641 8.69 14.31 4.54
CA VAL A 641 8.56 12.99 3.91
C VAL A 641 8.57 11.85 4.94
N SER A 642 9.40 11.94 5.99
CA SER A 642 9.37 10.96 7.09
C SER A 642 8.01 10.94 7.82
N LEU A 643 7.38 12.10 7.97
CA LEU A 643 6.03 12.24 8.54
C LEU A 643 4.95 11.54 7.71
N LEU A 644 5.08 11.51 6.38
CA LEU A 644 4.19 10.77 5.48
C LEU A 644 4.41 9.26 5.53
N ALA A 645 5.66 8.83 5.68
CA ALA A 645 6.01 7.42 5.80
C ALA A 645 5.41 6.81 7.08
N GLY A 646 5.44 7.56 8.18
CA GLY A 646 4.66 7.22 9.36
C GLY A 646 5.24 7.74 10.67
N ARG A 647 4.50 7.49 11.75
CA ARG A 647 4.87 7.91 13.10
C ARG A 647 6.24 7.40 13.57
N GLY A 648 6.59 6.14 13.26
CA GLY A 648 7.90 5.58 13.61
C GLY A 648 9.05 6.24 12.85
N GLU A 649 8.91 6.45 11.54
CA GLU A 649 9.93 7.13 10.72
C GLU A 649 10.09 8.61 11.10
N ALA A 650 8.98 9.29 11.39
CA ALA A 650 8.97 10.64 11.93
C ALA A 650 9.66 10.75 13.28
N LEU A 651 9.42 9.77 14.16
CA LEU A 651 10.08 9.66 15.45
C LEU A 651 11.58 9.44 15.22
N ARG A 652 11.99 8.50 14.36
CA ARG A 652 13.40 8.25 14.01
C ARG A 652 14.11 9.51 13.54
N GLU A 653 13.49 10.29 12.66
CA GLU A 653 14.07 11.54 12.15
C GLU A 653 14.08 12.67 13.20
N LEU A 654 13.02 12.78 14.00
CA LEU A 654 12.93 13.71 15.13
C LEU A 654 14.04 13.45 16.14
N LEU A 655 14.31 12.17 16.42
CA LEU A 655 15.30 11.71 17.38
C LEU A 655 16.73 11.76 16.83
N GLY A 656 16.92 11.49 15.54
CA GLY A 656 18.21 11.65 14.87
C GLY A 656 18.72 13.10 14.95
N GLY A 657 17.82 14.08 14.96
CA GLY A 657 18.15 15.48 15.22
C GLY A 657 18.57 15.81 16.66
N LEU A 658 18.28 14.94 17.64
CA LEU A 658 18.56 15.16 19.07
C LEU A 658 19.94 14.65 19.51
N GLY A 659 20.54 13.72 18.76
CA GLY A 659 21.79 13.06 19.13
C GLY A 659 23.07 13.83 18.78
N GLY A 660 22.99 15.06 18.24
CA GLY A 660 24.16 15.83 17.79
C GLY A 660 24.93 15.24 16.59
N GLY A 661 24.71 13.96 16.27
CA GLY A 661 25.15 13.34 15.04
C GLY A 661 24.16 13.65 13.92
N SER A 662 24.44 14.68 13.14
CA SER A 662 24.01 14.63 11.74
C SER A 662 24.51 13.30 11.17
N VAL A 663 23.63 12.48 10.60
CA VAL A 663 24.07 11.52 9.58
C VAL A 663 24.61 12.39 8.44
N GLY A 664 25.89 12.73 8.56
CA GLY A 664 26.60 13.52 7.58
C GLY A 664 26.68 12.68 6.33
N VAL A 665 26.03 13.15 5.27
CA VAL A 665 26.35 12.73 3.91
C VAL A 665 27.78 13.23 3.63
N PRO A 666 28.79 12.35 3.49
CA PRO A 666 30.11 12.80 3.05
C PRO A 666 30.00 13.16 1.56
N GLY A 667 30.47 14.36 1.21
CA GLY A 667 30.55 14.82 -0.17
C GLY A 667 31.54 13.98 -0.98
N GLY A 668 31.08 13.50 -2.13
CA GLY A 668 31.90 12.90 -3.18
C GLY A 668 31.19 13.06 -4.52
N GLU A 669 31.83 13.79 -5.44
CA GLU A 669 31.27 14.20 -6.72
C GLU A 669 31.08 12.98 -7.66
N GLY A 670 29.85 12.82 -8.15
CA GLY A 670 29.46 11.83 -9.14
C GLY A 670 28.06 12.14 -9.66
N LEU A 671 27.99 12.81 -10.80
CA LEU A 671 26.77 13.25 -11.50
C LEU A 671 25.95 12.05 -12.00
N ALA A 672 25.25 11.35 -11.09
CA ALA A 672 24.10 10.46 -11.34
C ALA A 672 23.44 9.93 -10.05
N SER A 673 24.09 10.05 -8.88
CA SER A 673 23.62 9.40 -7.64
C SER A 673 23.76 10.33 -6.44
N SER A 674 22.84 11.29 -6.28
CA SER A 674 22.79 12.08 -5.04
C SER A 674 22.18 11.24 -3.91
N PRO A 675 22.80 11.15 -2.72
CA PRO A 675 22.21 10.50 -1.53
C PRO A 675 20.80 11.01 -1.20
N ALA A 676 20.51 12.27 -1.51
CA ALA A 676 19.17 12.85 -1.38
C ALA A 676 18.15 12.22 -2.36
N ALA A 677 18.56 11.88 -3.59
CA ALA A 677 17.69 11.20 -4.55
C ALA A 677 17.38 9.76 -4.12
N LEU A 678 18.36 9.05 -3.55
CA LEU A 678 18.19 7.72 -2.96
C LEU A 678 17.29 7.75 -1.71
N ALA A 679 17.43 8.77 -0.85
CA ALA A 679 16.57 8.97 0.31
C ALA A 679 15.11 9.28 -0.09
N VAL A 680 14.91 10.16 -1.09
CA VAL A 680 13.58 10.47 -1.65
C VAL A 680 12.95 9.23 -2.28
N HIS A 681 13.71 8.45 -3.05
CA HIS A 681 13.23 7.20 -3.64
C HIS A 681 12.82 6.18 -2.56
N GLY A 682 13.69 5.93 -1.57
CA GLY A 682 13.41 4.99 -0.49
C GLY A 682 12.20 5.39 0.34
N ALA A 683 12.02 6.69 0.60
CA ALA A 683 10.86 7.19 1.31
C ALA A 683 9.58 7.17 0.45
N ALA A 684 9.68 7.49 -0.85
CA ALA A 684 8.58 7.36 -1.79
C ALA A 684 8.11 5.90 -1.90
N ALA A 685 9.04 4.94 -1.90
CA ALA A 685 8.74 3.52 -1.93
C ALA A 685 8.00 3.07 -0.66
N LYS A 686 8.42 3.54 0.52
CA LYS A 686 7.73 3.27 1.79
C LYS A 686 6.32 3.88 1.84
N ILE A 687 6.16 5.13 1.40
CA ILE A 687 4.85 5.82 1.32
C ILE A 687 3.94 5.09 0.34
N ALA A 688 4.44 4.78 -0.86
CA ALA A 688 3.70 4.03 -1.88
C ALA A 688 3.27 2.66 -1.36
N ALA A 689 4.17 1.89 -0.75
CA ALA A 689 3.84 0.58 -0.18
C ALA A 689 2.75 0.67 0.89
N ARG A 690 2.85 1.65 1.81
CA ARG A 690 1.83 1.87 2.84
C ARG A 690 0.47 2.24 2.26
N LEU A 691 0.44 3.23 1.36
CA LEU A 691 -0.80 3.72 0.77
C LEU A 691 -1.44 2.68 -0.15
N LEU A 692 -0.65 1.97 -0.97
CA LEU A 692 -1.15 0.90 -1.82
C LEU A 692 -1.74 -0.24 -0.99
N ARG A 693 -1.04 -0.71 0.06
CA ARG A 693 -1.59 -1.71 0.99
C ARG A 693 -2.93 -1.25 1.54
N GLN A 694 -3.00 -0.01 2.03
CA GLN A 694 -4.22 0.56 2.60
C GLN A 694 -5.36 0.70 1.59
N LYS A 695 -5.08 1.06 0.33
CA LYS A 695 -6.07 1.18 -0.74
C LYS A 695 -6.59 -0.18 -1.20
N LEU A 696 -5.75 -1.20 -1.19
CA LEU A 696 -6.12 -2.57 -1.54
C LEU A 696 -7.06 -3.20 -0.51
N LEU A 697 -7.05 -2.74 0.75
CA LEU A 697 -8.08 -3.08 1.74
C LEU A 697 -9.48 -2.64 1.30
N GLY A 698 -9.57 -1.49 0.61
CA GLY A 698 -10.82 -0.94 0.07
C GLY A 698 -11.31 -1.62 -1.21
N LEU A 699 -10.54 -2.56 -1.78
CA LEU A 699 -10.91 -3.35 -2.95
C LEU A 699 -11.58 -4.69 -2.59
N LEU A 700 -11.72 -5.01 -1.29
CA LEU A 700 -12.41 -6.22 -0.85
C LEU A 700 -13.92 -6.12 -1.16
N PRO A 701 -14.54 -7.12 -1.85
CA PRO A 701 -15.87 -7.03 -2.46
C PRO A 701 -17.06 -6.71 -1.53
N VAL A 702 -16.84 -6.70 -0.21
CA VAL A 702 -17.89 -6.54 0.81
C VAL A 702 -17.89 -5.14 1.44
N LEU A 703 -16.82 -4.34 1.26
CA LEU A 703 -16.58 -3.09 2.02
C LEU A 703 -16.20 -1.93 1.09
N GLY A 704 -17.18 -1.40 0.35
CA GLY A 704 -17.00 -0.31 -0.64
C GLY A 704 -16.62 1.06 -0.05
N GLY A 705 -16.67 2.10 -0.90
CA GLY A 705 -16.07 3.44 -0.73
C GLY A 705 -16.23 4.22 0.60
N ALA A 706 -17.13 3.80 1.49
CA ALA A 706 -17.18 4.32 2.86
C ALA A 706 -15.97 3.87 3.72
N VAL A 707 -15.46 2.65 3.50
CA VAL A 707 -14.26 2.15 4.20
C VAL A 707 -12.99 2.79 3.63
N SER A 708 -12.88 3.01 2.31
CA SER A 708 -11.76 3.76 1.73
C SER A 708 -11.75 5.22 2.16
N ALA A 709 -12.94 5.86 2.27
CA ALA A 709 -13.08 7.19 2.86
C ALA A 709 -12.65 7.19 4.34
N GLY A 710 -13.08 6.21 5.13
CA GLY A 710 -12.68 6.04 6.52
C GLY A 710 -11.17 5.82 6.69
N LEU A 711 -10.56 5.03 5.80
CA LEU A 711 -9.12 4.77 5.77
C LEU A 711 -8.33 6.03 5.37
N ASN A 712 -8.72 6.75 4.32
CA ASN A 712 -8.09 8.02 3.94
C ASN A 712 -8.19 9.07 5.04
N PHE A 713 -9.37 9.18 5.66
CA PHE A 713 -9.61 10.05 6.80
C PHE A 713 -8.72 9.66 7.99
N HIS A 714 -8.61 8.37 8.28
CA HIS A 714 -7.77 7.86 9.36
C HIS A 714 -6.28 8.11 9.11
N TYR A 715 -5.75 7.74 7.94
CA TYR A 715 -4.36 8.01 7.56
C TYR A 715 -4.05 9.50 7.60
N THR A 716 -4.92 10.33 7.02
CA THR A 716 -4.72 11.79 7.05
C THR A 716 -4.77 12.35 8.46
N THR A 717 -5.69 11.86 9.29
CA THR A 717 -5.77 12.26 10.70
C THR A 717 -4.53 11.82 11.49
N ALA A 718 -4.04 10.61 11.25
CA ALA A 718 -2.83 10.07 11.88
C ALA A 718 -1.59 10.86 11.45
N THR A 719 -1.36 11.02 10.15
CA THR A 719 -0.24 11.78 9.58
C THR A 719 -0.23 13.23 10.06
N VAL A 720 -1.38 13.91 10.04
CA VAL A 720 -1.52 15.26 10.59
C VAL A 720 -1.21 15.30 12.07
N ARG A 721 -1.75 14.37 12.86
CA ARG A 721 -1.53 14.33 14.31
C ARG A 721 -0.07 14.07 14.63
N THR A 722 0.58 13.17 13.89
CA THR A 722 2.03 12.95 13.95
C THR A 722 2.79 14.21 13.59
N ALA A 723 2.42 14.93 12.51
CA ALA A 723 3.05 16.19 12.14
C ALA A 723 2.94 17.25 13.23
N VAL A 724 1.74 17.44 13.80
CA VAL A 724 1.53 18.38 14.91
C VAL A 724 2.41 18.01 16.09
N MET A 725 2.41 16.75 16.52
CA MET A 725 3.21 16.31 17.67
C MET A 725 4.72 16.41 17.41
N ALA A 726 5.17 16.08 16.20
CA ALA A 726 6.58 16.14 15.83
C ALA A 726 7.09 17.60 15.79
N TYR A 727 6.35 18.50 15.14
CA TYR A 727 6.72 19.92 15.07
C TYR A 727 6.57 20.65 16.40
N ARG A 728 5.56 20.28 17.21
CA ARG A 728 5.40 20.72 18.60
C ARG A 728 6.61 20.29 19.44
N GLY A 729 7.05 19.04 19.30
CA GLY A 729 8.27 18.53 19.94
C GLY A 729 9.52 19.32 19.55
N ARG A 730 9.76 19.53 18.25
CA ARG A 730 10.91 20.32 17.76
C ARG A 730 10.86 21.78 18.23
N TRP A 731 9.66 22.36 18.31
CA TRP A 731 9.48 23.71 18.79
C TRP A 731 9.84 23.82 20.28
N LEU A 732 9.37 22.87 21.10
CA LEU A 732 9.65 22.81 22.54
C LEU A 732 11.14 22.60 22.82
N GLN A 733 11.78 21.69 22.08
CA GLN A 733 13.22 21.43 22.18
C GLN A 733 14.04 22.68 21.89
N ARG A 734 13.71 23.41 20.82
CA ARG A 734 14.39 24.67 20.49
C ARG A 734 14.21 25.69 21.61
N ARG A 735 13.00 25.83 22.17
CA ARG A 735 12.73 26.79 23.24
C ARG A 735 13.49 26.48 24.53
N VAL A 736 13.72 25.20 24.83
CA VAL A 736 14.62 24.79 25.92
C VAL A 736 16.06 25.15 25.59
N ALA A 737 16.52 24.90 24.36
CA ALA A 737 17.88 25.21 23.93
C ALA A 737 18.19 26.71 23.90
N GLU A 738 17.24 27.56 23.51
CA GLU A 738 17.37 29.03 23.45
C GLU A 738 17.39 29.71 24.83
N ARG A 739 16.99 29.00 25.90
CA ARG A 739 17.00 29.51 27.28
C ARG A 739 18.21 29.04 28.10
N ARG A 740 19.07 28.21 27.51
CA ARG A 740 20.44 27.98 27.99
C ARG A 740 21.32 29.16 27.57
#